data_AF-A0A2G2W7Z3-F1
#
_entry.id   AF-A0A2G2W7Z3-F1
#
_cell.length_a   1.000
_cell.length_b   1.000
_cell.length_c   1.000
_cell.angle_alpha   90.00
_cell.angle_beta   90.00
_cell.angle_gamma   90.00
#
_symmetry.space_group_name_H-M   'P 1'
#
loop_
_entity.id
_entity.type
_entity.pdbx_description
1 polymer ?
#
loop_
_entity_poly.entity_id
_entity_poly.type
_entity_poly.pdbx_seq_one_letter_code
_entity_poly.pdbx_strand_id
1 'polypeptide(L)'
;MPKHTILFLVISFILSSFALPIFSQSQSVSPSIACKSSLYPKLCRTLLSTFQHSPSNPNDYSKFSVKQCQKNAGKLSNLIAHFLTTQKQRALLTNTREINALSDCHQLSELTVDYLNSVSAELRGFNVRSSSDDLVGRIQTLLSGVVTNQQTCYEGLKEAGSSMVAQLLAPVSNAGEIYSVSLGLVAHALGSVGKSRKKGRLLGEQDGGGVLMEEEWARHSRFMVSKVKQAFERPHQRGGRVLDELVENGVHIKEAVTVSPYGGCNFTSIGEAIAFAPNNSKIEDGYFLIYAKQGYYEEYVVVAKNKKNILLIGEGVDLTVIAGNRSVIDGWTTYNSATFAVSGERFVAVNITFKNVAGPWKHQAVALRNNADLSTFYKCRFEGYQDTLYAHSLRQFYRECDIYGTVDFIFGNAAAIFQNCHLFARKPMPDQKNIFTAQGRSDPNQNTGISIQNCTIQAAPDLAQESDLTLSFLGRPWHNYSRTVIMQSYIGDVIAPVGWLEWNGTYGLDTLYYGEFENYGPGANTTMRVQWPGYSLMNASQAMNFTVYNFTMGDTWLPYTNVPFSQGLLPEKMIMGADGFGTKSVISRTYEHMGLNEYDRGDKGHPRILSIVASVVERLVQKNEKELKGSKEKGVVTVFHGTRAPVLTVQQYIERIFKYSNCSPSCFVVAYVYLERFLNLTGCLLTSLNVHRLLITSIMLAVKFVDDDCYNNAYYAKVGGITTAELNKLEMKFLAALDFRLHVSVESFDKYCLQLEKEANVKLQMDRPIRIFAWGKGLVNKDISNCSPTVGGYTCRAF
;
A
#
# COMPACT_ATOMS: atom_id res chain seq x y z
N MET A 1 -70.89 35.09 35.65
CA MET A 1 -70.48 35.61 34.33
C MET A 1 -69.02 35.25 34.12
N PRO A 2 -68.73 34.13 33.44
CA PRO A 2 -67.39 33.56 33.45
C PRO A 2 -66.63 33.82 32.15
N LYS A 3 -65.36 34.20 32.33
CA LYS A 3 -64.16 33.65 31.70
C LYS A 3 -64.44 32.67 30.56
N HIS A 4 -63.97 32.97 29.34
CA HIS A 4 -63.44 32.05 28.32
C HIS A 4 -63.53 32.68 26.92
N THR A 5 -62.65 33.63 26.61
CA THR A 5 -62.29 33.94 25.22
C THR A 5 -60.87 34.52 25.23
N ILE A 6 -60.03 34.12 24.27
CA ILE A 6 -58.57 34.32 24.20
C ILE A 6 -57.77 33.20 24.90
N LEU A 7 -57.99 31.96 24.46
CA LEU A 7 -56.99 30.90 24.48
C LEU A 7 -57.29 29.92 23.32
N PHE A 8 -57.21 30.38 22.07
CA PHE A 8 -57.40 29.49 20.91
C PHE A 8 -56.66 29.91 19.63
N LEU A 9 -55.53 30.61 19.74
CA LEU A 9 -54.73 30.99 18.56
C LEU A 9 -53.20 30.93 18.71
N VAL A 10 -52.66 30.18 19.70
CA VAL A 10 -51.20 29.93 19.79
C VAL A 10 -50.83 28.47 20.11
N ILE A 11 -51.80 27.54 20.18
CA ILE A 11 -51.52 26.09 20.34
C ILE A 11 -52.01 25.33 19.10
N SER A 12 -51.50 25.74 17.93
CA SER A 12 -51.57 24.95 16.68
C SER A 12 -50.21 24.89 15.96
N PHE A 13 -49.13 25.33 16.62
CA PHE A 13 -47.78 25.35 16.03
C PHE A 13 -46.68 24.71 16.90
N ILE A 14 -47.06 23.97 17.96
CA ILE A 14 -46.09 23.23 18.81
C ILE A 14 -46.61 21.82 19.17
N LEU A 15 -47.23 21.12 18.22
CA LEU A 15 -47.57 19.69 18.36
C LEU A 15 -47.33 18.85 17.09
N SER A 16 -46.61 19.38 16.10
CA SER A 16 -46.13 18.61 14.93
C SER A 16 -44.67 18.15 15.05
N SER A 17 -44.03 18.32 16.21
CA SER A 17 -42.61 17.97 16.44
C SER A 17 -42.41 16.80 17.42
N PHE A 18 -43.37 15.88 17.47
CA PHE A 18 -43.14 14.52 17.96
C PHE A 18 -43.69 13.53 16.93
N ALA A 19 -43.12 13.57 15.73
CA ALA A 19 -43.01 12.33 14.98
C ALA A 19 -42.11 11.42 15.81
N LEU A 20 -42.72 10.40 16.43
CA LEU A 20 -42.01 9.18 16.82
C LEU A 20 -41.01 8.85 15.69
N PRO A 21 -39.78 8.41 15.98
CA PRO A 21 -38.88 7.99 14.91
C PRO A 21 -39.64 6.91 14.15
N ILE A 22 -40.10 7.24 12.94
CA ILE A 22 -40.60 6.25 12.00
C ILE A 22 -39.40 5.35 11.82
N PHE A 23 -39.47 4.17 12.45
CA PHE A 23 -38.60 3.05 12.13
C PHE A 23 -38.63 2.97 10.60
N SER A 24 -37.55 3.39 9.93
CA SER A 24 -37.41 3.17 8.51
C SER A 24 -37.35 1.65 8.34
N GLN A 25 -38.50 1.03 8.07
CA GLN A 25 -38.59 -0.38 7.72
C GLN A 25 -37.58 -0.63 6.61
N SER A 26 -36.77 -1.68 6.78
CA SER A 26 -35.86 -2.17 5.74
C SER A 26 -36.69 -2.40 4.47
N GLN A 27 -36.47 -1.57 3.45
CA GLN A 27 -37.15 -1.76 2.17
C GLN A 27 -36.73 -3.13 1.61
N SER A 28 -37.72 -4.00 1.39
CA SER A 28 -37.53 -5.26 0.69
C SER A 28 -37.05 -4.97 -0.74
N VAL A 29 -35.94 -5.58 -1.14
CA VAL A 29 -35.39 -5.39 -2.49
C VAL A 29 -35.97 -6.47 -3.39
N SER A 30 -36.58 -6.08 -4.51
CA SER A 30 -37.12 -7.05 -5.46
C SER A 30 -35.99 -7.81 -6.19
N PRO A 31 -36.21 -9.07 -6.61
CA PRO A 31 -35.22 -9.84 -7.38
C PRO A 31 -34.73 -9.12 -8.64
N SER A 32 -35.61 -8.37 -9.31
CA SER A 32 -35.26 -7.61 -10.52
C SER A 32 -34.21 -6.52 -10.26
N ILE A 33 -34.27 -5.88 -9.08
CA ILE A 33 -33.29 -4.85 -8.68
C ILE A 33 -31.98 -5.53 -8.27
N ALA A 34 -32.06 -6.57 -7.43
CA ALA A 34 -30.88 -7.28 -6.92
C ALA A 34 -30.06 -7.94 -8.05
N CYS A 35 -30.73 -8.48 -9.06
CA CYS A 35 -30.08 -9.17 -10.18
C CYS A 35 -29.50 -8.24 -11.26
N LYS A 36 -29.67 -6.91 -11.16
CA LYS A 36 -29.23 -5.97 -12.19
C LYS A 36 -27.71 -5.92 -12.36
N SER A 37 -26.96 -6.14 -11.28
CA SER A 37 -25.49 -6.17 -11.29
C SER A 37 -24.90 -7.50 -11.75
N SER A 38 -25.70 -8.57 -11.80
CA SER A 38 -25.22 -9.88 -12.23
C SER A 38 -24.93 -9.88 -13.73
N LEU A 39 -23.84 -10.53 -14.13
CA LEU A 39 -23.54 -10.82 -15.53
C LEU A 39 -24.61 -11.73 -16.16
N TYR A 40 -25.30 -12.55 -15.34
CA TYR A 40 -26.37 -13.46 -15.76
C TYR A 40 -27.72 -13.08 -15.10
N PRO A 41 -28.33 -11.94 -15.47
CA PRO A 41 -29.51 -11.41 -14.78
C PRO A 41 -30.75 -12.30 -14.93
N LYS A 42 -30.88 -13.05 -16.03
CA LYS A 42 -31.96 -14.01 -16.25
C LYS A 42 -31.83 -15.20 -15.29
N LEU A 43 -30.65 -15.84 -15.26
CA LEU A 43 -30.35 -16.95 -14.35
C LEU A 43 -30.50 -16.52 -12.89
N CYS A 44 -30.05 -15.32 -12.54
CA CYS A 44 -30.23 -14.76 -11.20
C CYS A 44 -31.71 -14.70 -10.80
N ARG A 45 -32.60 -14.21 -11.67
CA ARG A 45 -34.04 -14.17 -11.37
C ARG A 45 -34.64 -15.56 -11.22
N THR A 46 -34.24 -16.52 -12.06
CA THR A 46 -34.65 -17.92 -11.93
C THR A 46 -34.16 -18.54 -10.62
N LEU A 47 -32.93 -18.24 -10.21
CA LEU A 47 -32.38 -18.73 -8.95
C LEU A 47 -33.15 -18.16 -7.74
N LEU A 48 -33.56 -16.88 -7.81
CA LEU A 48 -34.28 -16.21 -6.73
C LEU A 48 -35.80 -16.46 -6.75
N SER A 49 -36.37 -17.10 -7.78
CA SER A 49 -37.82 -17.35 -7.85
C SER A 49 -38.33 -18.32 -6.78
N THR A 50 -37.41 -19.00 -6.07
CA THR A 50 -37.74 -19.83 -4.90
C THR A 50 -38.22 -19.01 -3.70
N PHE A 51 -37.96 -17.70 -3.68
CA PHE A 51 -38.49 -16.79 -2.66
C PHE A 51 -39.94 -16.42 -2.99
N GLN A 52 -40.89 -16.87 -2.16
CA GLN A 52 -42.31 -16.53 -2.32
C GLN A 52 -42.56 -15.02 -2.13
N HIS A 53 -41.81 -14.38 -1.25
CA HIS A 53 -41.82 -12.94 -1.00
C HIS A 53 -40.39 -12.39 -0.94
N SER A 54 -40.22 -11.11 -1.26
CA SER A 54 -38.91 -10.45 -1.15
C SER A 54 -38.48 -10.45 0.34
N PRO A 55 -37.25 -10.86 0.66
CA PRO A 55 -36.81 -10.99 2.03
C PRO A 55 -36.75 -9.61 2.70
N SER A 56 -37.04 -9.59 4.00
CA SER A 56 -36.94 -8.38 4.81
C SER A 56 -35.50 -7.88 4.90
N ASN A 57 -34.51 -8.79 4.84
CA ASN A 57 -33.09 -8.46 4.78
C ASN A 57 -32.52 -8.71 3.37
N PRO A 58 -32.05 -7.67 2.66
CA PRO A 58 -31.44 -7.82 1.33
C PRO A 58 -30.27 -8.83 1.27
N ASN A 59 -29.57 -9.06 2.39
CA ASN A 59 -28.48 -10.04 2.48
C ASN A 59 -28.95 -11.49 2.36
N ASP A 60 -30.24 -11.78 2.52
CA ASP A 60 -30.74 -13.15 2.47
C ASP A 60 -30.58 -13.73 1.06
N TYR A 61 -30.66 -12.90 0.01
CA TYR A 61 -30.30 -13.30 -1.35
C TYR A 61 -28.83 -13.68 -1.48
N SER A 62 -27.92 -12.89 -0.90
CA SER A 62 -26.49 -13.20 -0.87
C SER A 62 -26.22 -14.52 -0.14
N LYS A 63 -26.76 -14.69 1.07
CA LYS A 63 -26.62 -15.93 1.86
C LYS A 63 -27.17 -17.15 1.13
N PHE A 64 -28.34 -17.01 0.51
CA PHE A 64 -28.97 -18.08 -0.27
C PHE A 64 -28.12 -18.46 -1.49
N SER A 65 -27.67 -17.47 -2.28
CA SER A 65 -26.86 -17.71 -3.46
C SER A 65 -25.53 -18.39 -3.13
N VAL A 66 -24.84 -17.97 -2.05
CA VAL A 66 -23.60 -18.60 -1.58
C VAL A 66 -23.85 -20.05 -1.15
N LYS A 67 -24.95 -20.32 -0.43
CA LYS A 67 -25.33 -21.68 -0.04
C LYS A 67 -25.59 -22.58 -1.26
N GLN A 68 -26.17 -22.02 -2.32
CA GLN A 68 -26.34 -22.74 -3.57
C GLN A 68 -25.01 -22.99 -4.28
N CYS A 69 -24.09 -22.02 -4.25
CA CYS A 69 -22.73 -22.19 -4.76
C CYS A 69 -22.00 -23.33 -4.01
N GLN A 70 -22.05 -23.36 -2.67
CA GLN A 70 -21.44 -24.41 -1.86
C GLN A 70 -21.93 -25.81 -2.25
N LYS A 71 -23.25 -25.97 -2.43
CA LYS A 71 -23.85 -27.25 -2.85
C LYS A 71 -23.36 -27.67 -4.24
N ASN A 72 -23.34 -26.75 -5.20
CA ASN A 72 -22.89 -27.06 -6.56
C ASN A 72 -21.38 -27.32 -6.62
N ALA A 73 -20.57 -26.54 -5.90
CA ALA A 73 -19.13 -26.74 -5.78
C ALA A 73 -18.78 -28.11 -5.20
N GLY A 74 -19.43 -28.52 -4.12
CA GLY A 74 -19.20 -29.85 -3.53
C GLY A 74 -19.59 -30.99 -4.48
N LYS A 75 -20.71 -30.86 -5.20
CA LYS A 75 -21.12 -31.86 -6.22
C LYS A 75 -20.12 -31.93 -7.38
N LEU A 76 -19.69 -30.78 -7.88
CA LEU A 76 -18.75 -30.70 -9.00
C LEU A 76 -17.37 -31.25 -8.61
N SER A 77 -16.86 -30.87 -7.43
CA SER A 77 -15.60 -31.38 -6.90
C SER A 77 -15.62 -32.91 -6.76
N ASN A 78 -16.69 -33.48 -6.18
CA ASN A 78 -16.87 -34.92 -6.09
C ASN A 78 -16.96 -35.61 -7.47
N LEU A 79 -17.63 -34.97 -8.44
CA LEU A 79 -17.72 -35.50 -9.81
C LEU A 79 -16.33 -35.56 -10.45
N ILE A 80 -15.56 -34.48 -10.37
CA ILE A 80 -14.18 -34.42 -10.89
C ILE A 80 -13.29 -35.47 -10.21
N ALA A 81 -13.37 -35.59 -8.88
CA ALA A 81 -12.65 -36.60 -8.10
C ALA A 81 -13.00 -38.02 -8.57
N HIS A 82 -14.26 -38.29 -8.89
CA HIS A 82 -14.71 -39.58 -9.40
C HIS A 82 -14.06 -39.96 -10.74
N PHE A 83 -13.88 -38.99 -11.65
CA PHE A 83 -13.17 -39.20 -12.92
C PHE A 83 -11.67 -39.53 -12.71
N LEU A 84 -11.03 -38.94 -11.69
CA LEU A 84 -9.62 -39.20 -11.37
C LEU A 84 -9.37 -40.53 -10.67
N THR A 85 -10.29 -40.94 -9.79
CA THR A 85 -10.08 -42.07 -8.86
C THR A 85 -10.59 -43.41 -9.40
N THR A 86 -11.63 -43.41 -10.24
CA THR A 86 -12.23 -44.66 -10.72
C THR A 86 -11.36 -45.28 -11.81
N GLN A 87 -10.84 -46.49 -11.57
CA GLN A 87 -9.95 -47.20 -12.50
C GLN A 87 -10.53 -47.29 -13.93
N LYS A 88 -11.84 -47.50 -14.07
CA LYS A 88 -12.54 -47.50 -15.37
C LYS A 88 -12.49 -46.15 -16.09
N GLN A 89 -12.64 -45.03 -15.37
CA GLN A 89 -12.59 -43.69 -15.94
C GLN A 89 -11.16 -43.24 -16.20
N ARG A 90 -10.24 -43.57 -15.28
CA ARG A 90 -8.81 -43.30 -15.44
C ARG A 90 -8.21 -44.07 -16.61
N ALA A 91 -8.67 -45.28 -16.89
CA ALA A 91 -8.26 -46.05 -18.07
C ALA A 91 -8.71 -45.41 -19.41
N LEU A 92 -9.67 -44.49 -19.37
CA LEU A 92 -10.10 -43.72 -20.54
C LEU A 92 -9.28 -42.44 -20.73
N LEU A 93 -8.50 -42.01 -19.73
CA LEU A 93 -7.56 -40.88 -19.83
C LEU A 93 -6.28 -41.41 -20.48
N THR A 94 -6.07 -41.07 -21.75
CA THR A 94 -4.99 -41.66 -22.56
C THR A 94 -3.81 -40.72 -22.75
N ASN A 95 -4.00 -39.42 -22.47
CA ASN A 95 -2.97 -38.39 -22.63
C ASN A 95 -2.66 -37.71 -21.29
N THR A 96 -1.36 -37.57 -20.99
CA THR A 96 -0.84 -36.85 -19.82
C THR A 96 -1.43 -35.45 -19.67
N ARG A 97 -1.69 -34.74 -20.78
CA ARG A 97 -2.31 -33.40 -20.75
C ARG A 97 -3.72 -33.43 -20.17
N GLU A 98 -4.51 -34.47 -20.45
CA GLU A 98 -5.87 -34.63 -19.90
C GLU A 98 -5.82 -34.86 -18.39
N ILE A 99 -4.92 -35.73 -17.94
CA ILE A 99 -4.72 -36.04 -16.53
C ILE A 99 -4.31 -34.78 -15.78
N ASN A 100 -3.38 -34.00 -16.33
CA ASN A 100 -2.91 -32.75 -15.75
C ASN A 100 -4.04 -31.71 -15.67
N ALA A 101 -4.79 -31.48 -16.76
CA ALA A 101 -5.92 -30.55 -16.77
C ALA A 101 -7.03 -30.95 -15.79
N LEU A 102 -7.32 -32.24 -15.67
CA LEU A 102 -8.31 -32.74 -14.74
C LEU A 102 -7.84 -32.64 -13.28
N SER A 103 -6.55 -32.88 -13.03
CA SER A 103 -5.91 -32.69 -11.72
C SER A 103 -5.95 -31.22 -11.31
N ASP A 104 -5.68 -30.30 -12.23
CA ASP A 104 -5.79 -28.85 -12.00
C ASP A 104 -7.21 -28.47 -11.62
N CYS A 105 -8.18 -28.91 -12.43
CA CYS A 105 -9.58 -28.63 -12.16
C CYS A 105 -10.03 -29.20 -10.81
N HIS A 106 -9.54 -30.38 -10.42
CA HIS A 106 -9.82 -30.95 -9.11
C HIS A 106 -9.29 -30.03 -7.99
N GLN A 107 -8.01 -29.65 -8.04
CA GLN A 107 -7.40 -28.76 -7.04
C GLN A 107 -8.13 -27.41 -6.95
N LEU A 108 -8.46 -26.82 -8.11
CA LEU A 108 -9.20 -25.57 -8.20
C LEU A 108 -10.62 -25.70 -7.63
N SER A 109 -11.29 -26.84 -7.84
CA SER A 109 -12.62 -27.13 -7.30
C SER A 109 -12.59 -27.26 -5.77
N GLU A 110 -11.54 -27.87 -5.20
CA GLU A 110 -11.36 -27.95 -3.75
C GLU A 110 -11.13 -26.57 -3.12
N LEU A 111 -10.30 -25.73 -3.76
CA LEU A 111 -10.11 -24.34 -3.34
C LEU A 111 -11.41 -23.54 -3.41
N THR A 112 -12.22 -23.76 -4.45
CA THR A 112 -13.54 -23.13 -4.58
C THR A 112 -14.48 -23.53 -3.44
N VAL A 113 -14.50 -24.80 -3.04
CA VAL A 113 -15.29 -25.25 -1.88
C VAL A 113 -14.83 -24.53 -0.61
N ASP A 114 -13.52 -24.42 -0.37
CA ASP A 114 -12.96 -23.76 0.81
C ASP A 114 -13.26 -22.27 0.87
N TYR A 115 -13.14 -21.56 -0.26
CA TYR A 115 -13.47 -20.14 -0.35
C TYR A 115 -14.95 -19.91 -0.08
N LEU A 116 -15.84 -20.74 -0.64
CA LEU A 116 -17.28 -20.64 -0.38
C LEU A 116 -17.65 -20.97 1.07
N ASN A 117 -16.95 -21.92 1.70
CA ASN A 117 -17.12 -22.22 3.13
C ASN A 117 -16.70 -21.02 4.00
N SER A 118 -15.59 -20.38 3.66
CA SER A 118 -15.10 -19.18 4.34
C SER A 118 -16.09 -18.02 4.18
N VAL A 119 -16.55 -17.74 2.95
CA VAL A 119 -17.58 -16.71 2.68
C VAL A 119 -18.86 -17.00 3.45
N SER A 120 -19.31 -18.26 3.49
CA SER A 120 -20.51 -18.67 4.24
C SER A 120 -20.38 -18.42 5.73
N ALA A 121 -19.21 -18.68 6.32
CA ALA A 121 -18.93 -18.40 7.73
C ALA A 121 -18.97 -16.90 8.02
N GLU A 122 -18.29 -16.09 7.20
CA GLU A 122 -18.27 -14.63 7.31
C GLU A 122 -19.68 -14.02 7.16
N LEU A 123 -20.51 -14.58 6.27
CA LEU A 123 -21.88 -14.13 6.06
C LEU A 123 -22.83 -14.45 7.22
N ARG A 124 -22.53 -15.40 8.12
CA ARG A 124 -23.40 -15.70 9.28
C ARG A 124 -23.49 -14.53 10.25
N GLY A 125 -22.40 -13.80 10.46
CA GLY A 125 -22.33 -12.59 11.28
C GLY A 125 -22.55 -11.28 10.51
N PHE A 126 -22.74 -11.34 9.19
CA PHE A 126 -22.75 -10.17 8.33
C PHE A 126 -24.04 -9.35 8.44
N ASN A 127 -23.91 -8.09 8.86
CA ASN A 127 -24.96 -7.08 8.85
C ASN A 127 -24.46 -5.83 8.13
N VAL A 128 -25.13 -5.46 7.03
CA VAL A 128 -24.81 -4.35 6.13
C VAL A 128 -24.49 -3.04 6.86
N ARG A 129 -25.15 -2.79 7.99
CA ARG A 129 -25.02 -1.54 8.75
C ARG A 129 -23.79 -1.50 9.67
N SER A 130 -23.25 -2.67 10.07
CA SER A 130 -22.20 -2.77 11.10
C SER A 130 -20.92 -3.46 10.64
N SER A 131 -20.91 -4.12 9.47
CA SER A 131 -19.70 -4.80 8.95
C SER A 131 -18.58 -3.80 8.59
N SER A 132 -17.33 -4.19 8.86
CA SER A 132 -16.13 -3.44 8.45
C SER A 132 -15.93 -3.54 6.93
N ASP A 133 -15.27 -2.54 6.35
CA ASP A 133 -14.97 -2.56 4.90
C ASP A 133 -13.96 -3.67 4.55
N ASP A 134 -13.11 -4.07 5.50
CA ASP A 134 -12.21 -5.21 5.38
C ASP A 134 -12.96 -6.54 5.18
N LEU A 135 -14.01 -6.79 5.98
CA LEU A 135 -14.86 -7.98 5.83
C LEU A 135 -15.55 -8.02 4.46
N VAL A 136 -16.03 -6.86 4.01
CA VAL A 136 -16.64 -6.68 2.69
C VAL A 136 -15.65 -7.00 1.57
N GLY A 137 -14.45 -6.41 1.64
CA GLY A 137 -13.37 -6.66 0.67
C GLY A 137 -12.92 -8.11 0.66
N ARG A 138 -12.84 -8.77 1.82
CA ARG A 138 -12.50 -10.20 1.93
C ARG A 138 -13.52 -11.09 1.24
N ILE A 139 -14.82 -10.88 1.50
CA ILE A 139 -15.90 -11.65 0.87
C ILE A 139 -15.84 -11.52 -0.66
N GLN A 140 -15.70 -10.29 -1.17
CA GLN A 140 -15.63 -10.04 -2.61
C GLN A 140 -14.36 -10.66 -3.25
N THR A 141 -13.23 -10.61 -2.55
CA THR A 141 -11.96 -11.20 -2.99
C THR A 141 -12.08 -12.73 -3.11
N LEU A 142 -12.65 -13.39 -2.10
CA LEU A 142 -12.84 -14.84 -2.12
C LEU A 142 -13.80 -15.28 -3.24
N LEU A 143 -14.92 -14.57 -3.44
CA LEU A 143 -15.84 -14.85 -4.55
C LEU A 143 -15.21 -14.58 -5.92
N SER A 144 -14.36 -13.56 -6.04
CA SER A 144 -13.58 -13.32 -7.26
C SER A 144 -12.61 -14.47 -7.53
N GLY A 145 -12.00 -15.03 -6.47
CA GLY A 145 -11.20 -16.25 -6.53
C GLY A 145 -12.00 -17.48 -6.99
N VAL A 146 -13.23 -17.66 -6.50
CA VAL A 146 -14.13 -18.75 -6.94
C VAL A 146 -14.41 -18.70 -8.44
N VAL A 147 -14.76 -17.53 -8.96
CA VAL A 147 -15.00 -17.34 -10.41
C VAL A 147 -13.71 -17.59 -11.20
N THR A 148 -12.57 -17.14 -10.70
CA THR A 148 -11.26 -17.36 -11.34
C THR A 148 -10.88 -18.83 -11.40
N ASN A 149 -10.99 -19.56 -10.28
CA ASN A 149 -10.70 -21.00 -10.23
C ASN A 149 -11.56 -21.78 -11.23
N GLN A 150 -12.82 -21.39 -11.36
CA GLN A 150 -13.73 -22.03 -12.29
C GLN A 150 -13.36 -21.76 -13.75
N GLN A 151 -12.98 -20.51 -14.07
CA GLN A 151 -12.52 -20.15 -15.41
C GLN A 151 -11.26 -20.95 -15.79
N THR A 152 -10.25 -20.98 -14.91
CA THR A 152 -9.01 -21.74 -15.13
C THR A 152 -9.28 -23.23 -15.32
N CYS A 153 -10.17 -23.83 -14.52
CA CYS A 153 -10.60 -25.23 -14.72
C CYS A 153 -11.23 -25.40 -16.11
N TYR A 154 -12.21 -24.57 -16.47
CA TYR A 154 -12.93 -24.68 -17.73
C TYR A 154 -11.99 -24.61 -18.94
N GLU A 155 -11.04 -23.68 -18.91
CA GLU A 155 -10.08 -23.46 -20.00
C GLU A 155 -9.08 -24.59 -20.11
N GLY A 156 -8.47 -25.02 -19.01
CA GLY A 156 -7.54 -26.16 -19.03
C GLY A 156 -8.22 -27.43 -19.56
N LEU A 157 -9.47 -27.66 -19.17
CA LEU A 157 -10.29 -28.75 -19.69
C LEU A 157 -10.58 -28.59 -21.19
N LYS A 158 -10.95 -27.39 -21.64
CA LYS A 158 -11.24 -27.10 -23.05
C LYS A 158 -10.00 -27.26 -23.93
N GLU A 159 -8.84 -26.79 -23.47
CA GLU A 159 -7.56 -26.90 -24.18
C GLU A 159 -7.04 -28.34 -24.27
N ALA A 160 -7.37 -29.19 -23.29
CA ALA A 160 -7.07 -30.62 -23.38
C ALA A 160 -7.84 -31.32 -24.53
N GLY A 161 -8.98 -30.77 -24.98
CA GLY A 161 -9.61 -31.13 -26.26
C GLY A 161 -10.22 -32.52 -26.39
N SER A 162 -10.45 -33.22 -25.27
CA SER A 162 -10.86 -34.65 -25.24
C SER A 162 -12.37 -34.88 -25.12
N SER A 163 -12.85 -35.99 -25.70
CA SER A 163 -14.26 -36.42 -25.65
C SER A 163 -14.76 -36.72 -24.23
N MET A 164 -13.88 -37.10 -23.31
CA MET A 164 -14.24 -37.34 -21.92
C MET A 164 -14.36 -36.04 -21.13
N VAL A 165 -13.47 -35.08 -21.39
CA VAL A 165 -13.50 -33.76 -20.77
C VAL A 165 -14.73 -32.96 -21.22
N ALA A 166 -15.23 -33.21 -22.43
CA ALA A 166 -16.48 -32.63 -22.92
C ALA A 166 -17.69 -32.88 -21.99
N GLN A 167 -17.72 -34.01 -21.26
CA GLN A 167 -18.77 -34.32 -20.29
C GLN A 167 -18.72 -33.42 -19.05
N LEU A 168 -17.54 -32.87 -18.73
CA LEU A 168 -17.32 -31.97 -17.60
C LEU A 168 -17.49 -30.49 -17.98
N LEU A 169 -17.29 -30.12 -19.25
CA LEU A 169 -17.38 -28.73 -19.70
C LEU A 169 -18.75 -28.10 -19.37
N ALA A 170 -19.85 -28.80 -19.61
CA ALA A 170 -21.19 -28.27 -19.31
C ALA A 170 -21.46 -28.13 -17.80
N PRO A 171 -21.22 -29.16 -16.94
CA PRO A 171 -21.30 -29.00 -15.49
C PRO A 171 -20.42 -27.87 -14.93
N VAL A 172 -19.19 -27.74 -15.43
CA VAL A 172 -18.27 -26.65 -15.04
C VAL A 172 -18.84 -25.30 -15.48
N SER A 173 -19.22 -25.15 -16.74
CA SER A 173 -19.82 -23.89 -17.24
C SER A 173 -21.02 -23.47 -16.41
N ASN A 174 -21.98 -24.39 -16.17
CA ASN A 174 -23.20 -24.11 -15.42
C ASN A 174 -22.91 -23.69 -13.96
N ALA A 175 -21.96 -24.33 -13.30
CA ALA A 175 -21.54 -23.93 -11.96
C ALA A 175 -20.91 -22.53 -11.95
N GLY A 176 -20.12 -22.19 -12.99
CA GLY A 176 -19.52 -20.88 -13.17
C GLY A 176 -20.55 -19.75 -13.28
N GLU A 177 -21.63 -19.95 -14.02
CA GLU A 177 -22.71 -18.96 -14.11
C GLU A 177 -23.37 -18.71 -12.74
N ILE A 178 -23.58 -19.77 -11.94
CA ILE A 178 -24.13 -19.64 -10.57
C ILE A 178 -23.15 -18.87 -9.67
N TYR A 179 -21.85 -19.11 -9.79
CA TYR A 179 -20.82 -18.38 -9.03
C TYR A 179 -20.81 -16.89 -9.38
N SER A 180 -20.89 -16.56 -10.67
CA SER A 180 -21.02 -15.17 -11.15
C SER A 180 -22.31 -14.50 -10.66
N VAL A 181 -23.45 -15.22 -10.66
CA VAL A 181 -24.70 -14.72 -10.06
C VAL A 181 -24.50 -14.36 -8.59
N SER A 182 -23.85 -15.24 -7.81
CA SER A 182 -23.61 -14.99 -6.39
C SER A 182 -22.67 -13.80 -6.17
N LEU A 183 -21.60 -13.69 -6.96
CA LEU A 183 -20.69 -12.53 -6.95
C LEU A 183 -21.45 -11.23 -7.24
N GLY A 184 -22.30 -11.20 -8.27
CA GLY A 184 -23.10 -10.02 -8.63
C GLY A 184 -24.11 -9.61 -7.55
N LEU A 185 -24.78 -10.59 -6.92
CA LEU A 185 -25.72 -10.35 -5.82
C LEU A 185 -25.01 -9.81 -4.58
N VAL A 186 -23.85 -10.37 -4.24
CA VAL A 186 -23.02 -9.90 -3.13
C VAL A 186 -22.50 -8.50 -3.44
N ALA A 187 -21.93 -8.26 -4.62
CA ALA A 187 -21.46 -6.93 -5.04
C ALA A 187 -22.57 -5.87 -4.99
N HIS A 188 -23.82 -6.22 -5.33
CA HIS A 188 -24.96 -5.31 -5.19
C HIS A 188 -25.26 -4.95 -3.73
N ALA A 189 -25.32 -5.96 -2.87
CA ALA A 189 -25.56 -5.79 -1.44
C ALA A 189 -24.44 -4.97 -0.77
N LEU A 190 -23.21 -5.07 -1.27
CA LEU A 190 -22.04 -4.32 -0.79
C LEU A 190 -21.98 -2.89 -1.36
N GLY A 191 -22.29 -2.71 -2.66
CA GLY A 191 -22.26 -1.42 -3.35
C GLY A 191 -23.35 -0.43 -2.89
N SER A 192 -24.44 -0.93 -2.33
CA SER A 192 -25.47 -0.13 -1.66
C SER A 192 -25.00 0.46 -0.31
N VAL A 193 -23.91 -0.05 0.28
CA VAL A 193 -23.26 0.46 1.52
C VAL A 193 -22.27 1.58 1.23
N GLY A 194 -21.47 1.43 0.17
CA GLY A 194 -20.40 2.36 -0.19
C GLY A 194 -20.89 3.77 -0.53
N LYS A 195 -22.11 3.91 -1.08
CA LYS A 195 -22.71 5.23 -1.38
C LYS A 195 -23.12 6.01 -0.12
N SER A 196 -23.42 5.32 0.98
CA SER A 196 -23.80 5.96 2.25
C SER A 196 -22.58 6.33 3.10
N ARG A 197 -21.50 5.52 3.07
CA ARG A 197 -20.26 5.78 3.86
C ARG A 197 -19.31 6.78 3.19
N LYS A 198 -19.22 6.86 1.86
CA LYS A 198 -18.35 7.83 1.17
C LYS A 198 -18.74 9.30 1.43
N LYS A 199 -19.99 9.58 1.83
CA LYS A 199 -20.45 10.93 2.18
C LYS A 199 -20.05 11.36 3.61
N GLY A 200 -19.69 10.41 4.48
CA GLY A 200 -19.28 10.67 5.87
C GLY A 200 -17.78 10.50 6.16
N ARG A 201 -17.01 9.94 5.22
CA ARG A 201 -15.55 9.71 5.37
C ARG A 201 -14.65 10.74 4.69
N LEU A 202 -15.23 11.77 4.06
CA LEU A 202 -14.49 12.97 3.63
C LEU A 202 -14.03 13.85 4.82
N LEU A 203 -14.29 13.45 6.07
CA LEU A 203 -13.99 14.18 7.31
C LEU A 203 -13.43 13.28 8.44
N GLY A 204 -12.69 12.22 8.09
CA GLY A 204 -12.06 11.32 9.05
C GLY A 204 -10.67 10.93 8.60
N GLU A 205 -9.70 11.78 8.90
CA GLU A 205 -8.26 11.58 8.70
C GLU A 205 -7.81 10.50 9.70
N GLN A 206 -7.61 9.27 9.21
CA GLN A 206 -6.95 8.21 9.97
C GLN A 206 -5.49 8.17 9.52
N ASP A 207 -4.62 8.55 10.47
CA ASP A 207 -3.17 8.40 10.41
C ASP A 207 -2.77 6.95 10.11
N GLY A 208 -1.94 6.77 9.08
CA GLY A 208 -1.34 5.49 8.73
C GLY A 208 -0.12 5.73 7.85
N GLY A 209 1.06 5.67 8.46
CA GLY A 209 2.34 5.97 7.83
C GLY A 209 2.72 5.06 6.67
N GLY A 210 3.66 5.55 5.85
CA GLY A 210 4.39 4.74 4.88
C GLY A 210 4.72 5.45 3.57
N VAL A 211 5.50 6.54 3.61
CA VAL A 211 6.25 7.10 2.47
C VAL A 211 7.29 8.04 3.13
N LEU A 212 8.61 7.92 3.14
CA LEU A 212 9.60 7.36 2.21
C LEU A 212 10.90 7.06 2.95
N MET A 213 11.56 5.93 2.65
CA MET A 213 13.02 5.88 2.52
C MET A 213 13.46 4.57 1.85
N GLU A 214 13.55 4.61 0.52
CA GLU A 214 13.99 3.48 -0.32
C GLU A 214 15.43 3.04 0.02
N GLU A 215 16.26 3.97 0.50
CA GLU A 215 17.64 3.70 0.95
C GLU A 215 17.76 3.19 2.40
N GLU A 216 16.86 3.54 3.33
CA GLU A 216 16.85 2.93 4.67
C GLU A 216 16.33 1.51 4.60
N TRP A 217 15.34 1.24 3.76
CA TRP A 217 14.83 -0.12 3.66
C TRP A 217 15.75 -1.04 2.83
N ALA A 218 16.50 -0.51 1.86
CA ALA A 218 17.60 -1.27 1.28
C ALA A 218 18.68 -1.62 2.32
N ARG A 219 18.92 -0.76 3.32
CA ARG A 219 19.72 -1.10 4.49
C ARG A 219 19.00 -2.09 5.42
N HIS A 220 17.69 -1.94 5.65
CA HIS A 220 16.88 -2.80 6.53
C HIS A 220 16.73 -4.23 6.02
N SER A 221 16.53 -4.41 4.72
CA SER A 221 16.49 -5.73 4.08
C SER A 221 17.84 -6.43 4.14
N ARG A 222 18.94 -5.72 3.85
CA ARG A 222 20.31 -6.22 4.09
C ARG A 222 20.54 -6.52 5.57
N PHE A 223 20.00 -5.69 6.46
CA PHE A 223 20.06 -5.88 7.90
C PHE A 223 19.28 -7.13 8.33
N MET A 224 18.03 -7.34 7.90
CA MET A 224 17.23 -8.53 8.19
C MET A 224 17.95 -9.79 7.71
N VAL A 225 18.45 -9.80 6.47
CA VAL A 225 19.26 -10.93 5.96
C VAL A 225 20.49 -11.14 6.82
N SER A 226 21.22 -10.07 7.17
CA SER A 226 22.41 -10.17 8.02
C SER A 226 22.11 -10.67 9.43
N LYS A 227 20.97 -10.30 10.01
CA LYS A 227 20.51 -10.71 11.33
C LYS A 227 20.07 -12.16 11.32
N VAL A 228 19.24 -12.56 10.36
CA VAL A 228 18.86 -13.97 10.16
C VAL A 228 20.12 -14.82 9.96
N LYS A 229 21.07 -14.36 9.14
CA LYS A 229 22.37 -15.02 8.95
C LYS A 229 23.15 -15.18 10.26
N GLN A 230 23.27 -14.10 11.03
CA GLN A 230 23.92 -14.14 12.36
C GLN A 230 23.22 -15.09 13.34
N ALA A 231 21.88 -15.17 13.30
CA ALA A 231 21.11 -16.08 14.14
C ALA A 231 21.46 -17.55 13.88
N PHE A 232 21.76 -17.89 12.62
CA PHE A 232 22.07 -19.26 12.20
C PHE A 232 23.57 -19.61 12.18
N GLU A 233 24.47 -18.63 12.11
CA GLU A 233 25.93 -18.85 12.16
C GLU A 233 26.48 -19.07 13.58
N ARG A 234 25.74 -18.70 14.64
CA ARG A 234 26.21 -18.81 16.03
C ARG A 234 25.27 -19.69 16.88
N PRO A 235 25.48 -21.03 16.93
CA PRO A 235 24.58 -21.96 17.62
C PRO A 235 24.56 -21.80 19.15
N HIS A 236 25.61 -21.22 19.76
CA HIS A 236 25.72 -21.11 21.21
C HIS A 236 25.16 -19.76 21.73
N GLN A 237 24.01 -19.84 22.40
CA GLN A 237 23.39 -18.85 23.31
C GLN A 237 22.94 -17.47 22.76
N ARG A 238 23.14 -17.13 21.48
CA ARG A 238 22.72 -15.81 20.91
C ARG A 238 21.61 -15.85 19.86
N GLY A 239 21.20 -17.02 19.35
CA GLY A 239 20.17 -17.14 18.30
C GLY A 239 18.80 -16.60 18.71
N GLY A 240 18.36 -16.86 19.95
CA GLY A 240 17.07 -16.38 20.47
C GLY A 240 16.94 -14.86 20.43
N ARG A 241 17.96 -14.13 20.90
CA ARG A 241 17.97 -12.66 20.93
C ARG A 241 17.84 -12.02 19.55
N VAL A 242 18.36 -12.65 18.50
CA VAL A 242 18.30 -12.10 17.14
C VAL A 242 16.93 -12.38 16.48
N LEU A 243 16.31 -13.52 16.80
CA LEU A 243 14.90 -13.77 16.47
C LEU A 243 13.97 -12.81 17.22
N ASP A 244 14.24 -12.54 18.50
CA ASP A 244 13.52 -11.54 19.30
C ASP A 244 13.70 -10.12 18.71
N GLU A 245 14.89 -9.76 18.23
CA GLU A 245 15.13 -8.49 17.52
C GLU A 245 14.37 -8.41 16.18
N LEU A 246 14.18 -9.52 15.46
CA LEU A 246 13.31 -9.54 14.26
C LEU A 246 11.83 -9.33 14.63
N VAL A 247 11.41 -9.84 15.79
CA VAL A 247 10.08 -9.61 16.38
C VAL A 247 9.91 -8.15 16.83
N GLU A 248 10.93 -7.55 17.43
CA GLU A 248 10.96 -6.12 17.79
C GLU A 248 10.85 -5.21 16.56
N ASN A 249 11.32 -5.68 15.40
CA ASN A 249 11.15 -5.00 14.11
C ASN A 249 9.74 -5.20 13.48
N GLY A 250 8.79 -5.79 14.20
CA GLY A 250 7.38 -5.86 13.78
C GLY A 250 6.98 -7.11 12.98
N VAL A 251 7.90 -8.04 12.72
CA VAL A 251 7.56 -9.34 12.10
C VAL A 251 7.53 -10.43 13.17
N HIS A 252 6.33 -10.89 13.53
CA HIS A 252 6.19 -11.96 14.51
C HIS A 252 6.67 -13.30 13.92
N ILE A 253 7.79 -13.85 14.41
CA ILE A 253 8.35 -15.15 13.99
C ILE A 253 8.08 -16.21 15.05
N LYS A 254 7.50 -17.35 14.62
CA LYS A 254 7.22 -18.51 15.48
C LYS A 254 8.43 -19.43 15.65
N GLU A 255 9.00 -19.80 14.52
CA GLU A 255 10.05 -20.81 14.40
C GLU A 255 10.82 -20.55 13.10
N ALA A 256 12.08 -20.96 13.06
CA ALA A 256 12.94 -20.72 11.92
C ALA A 256 13.83 -21.92 11.58
N VAL A 257 13.97 -22.24 10.30
CA VAL A 257 14.80 -23.33 9.78
C VAL A 257 15.68 -22.88 8.63
N THR A 258 16.77 -23.59 8.40
CA THR A 258 17.73 -23.31 7.31
C THR A 258 17.72 -24.39 6.24
N VAL A 259 17.98 -23.98 5.00
CA VAL A 259 18.03 -24.86 3.84
C VAL A 259 19.30 -24.61 3.02
N SER A 260 19.98 -25.67 2.60
CA SER A 260 21.15 -25.61 1.70
C SER A 260 21.19 -26.86 0.82
N PRO A 261 21.29 -26.74 -0.52
CA PRO A 261 21.33 -27.90 -1.41
C PRO A 261 22.64 -28.67 -1.27
N TYR A 262 23.66 -28.06 -0.64
CA TYR A 262 24.97 -28.64 -0.39
C TYR A 262 25.09 -29.27 1.01
N GLY A 263 23.99 -29.41 1.75
CA GLY A 263 23.97 -29.94 3.11
C GLY A 263 24.44 -28.93 4.18
N GLY A 264 24.60 -29.41 5.42
CA GLY A 264 25.04 -28.58 6.56
C GLY A 264 23.99 -27.61 7.13
N CYS A 265 22.72 -27.79 6.77
CA CYS A 265 21.56 -27.04 7.25
C CYS A 265 20.48 -28.01 7.76
N ASN A 266 19.34 -27.48 8.23
CA ASN A 266 18.22 -28.32 8.70
C ASN A 266 17.65 -29.18 7.57
N PHE A 267 17.57 -28.64 6.35
CA PHE A 267 17.06 -29.32 5.17
C PHE A 267 17.98 -29.13 3.96
N THR A 268 17.88 -30.04 3.00
CA THR A 268 18.56 -29.95 1.70
C THR A 268 17.69 -29.37 0.60
N SER A 269 16.36 -29.38 0.78
CA SER A 269 15.41 -28.80 -0.17
C SER A 269 14.45 -27.83 0.50
N ILE A 270 13.98 -26.84 -0.26
CA ILE A 270 12.99 -25.86 0.21
C ILE A 270 11.63 -26.55 0.36
N GLY A 271 11.33 -27.52 -0.51
CA GLY A 271 10.13 -28.36 -0.40
C GLY A 271 10.03 -29.10 0.94
N GLU A 272 11.11 -29.69 1.44
CA GLU A 272 11.13 -30.36 2.75
C GLU A 272 10.89 -29.39 3.91
N ALA A 273 11.51 -28.20 3.86
CA ALA A 273 11.30 -27.17 4.87
C ALA A 273 9.84 -26.69 4.93
N ILE A 274 9.19 -26.54 3.77
CA ILE A 274 7.74 -26.23 3.69
C ILE A 274 6.91 -27.41 4.22
N ALA A 275 7.26 -28.64 3.87
CA ALA A 275 6.57 -29.83 4.36
C ALA A 275 6.65 -29.96 5.88
N PHE A 276 7.76 -29.56 6.49
CA PHE A 276 7.97 -29.52 7.94
C PHE A 276 7.17 -28.43 8.66
N ALA A 277 6.96 -27.27 8.03
CA ALA A 277 6.24 -26.15 8.64
C ALA A 277 4.83 -26.52 9.17
N PRO A 278 4.33 -25.89 10.23
CA PRO A 278 3.02 -26.20 10.80
C PRO A 278 1.86 -25.95 9.80
N ASN A 279 0.82 -26.77 9.90
CA ASN A 279 -0.40 -26.61 9.11
C ASN A 279 -1.39 -25.70 9.85
N ASN A 280 -2.09 -24.87 9.08
CA ASN A 280 -3.20 -24.00 9.50
C ASN A 280 -2.83 -23.04 10.64
N SER A 281 -1.57 -22.56 10.65
CA SER A 281 -1.13 -21.49 11.55
C SER A 281 -2.05 -20.28 11.46
N LYS A 282 -2.40 -19.73 12.61
CA LYS A 282 -3.23 -18.54 12.73
C LYS A 282 -2.40 -17.28 12.64
N ILE A 283 -3.03 -16.10 12.55
CA ILE A 283 -2.29 -14.85 12.41
C ILE A 283 -1.42 -14.58 13.65
N GLU A 284 -1.99 -14.84 14.83
CA GLU A 284 -1.36 -14.73 16.13
C GLU A 284 -0.21 -15.72 16.36
N ASP A 285 -0.12 -16.80 15.60
CA ASP A 285 0.98 -17.75 15.69
C ASP A 285 2.30 -17.15 15.17
N GLY A 286 2.24 -16.14 14.30
CA GLY A 286 3.41 -15.60 13.60
C GLY A 286 3.83 -16.43 12.38
N TYR A 287 4.94 -16.02 11.78
CA TYR A 287 5.53 -16.60 10.59
C TYR A 287 6.44 -17.78 10.92
N PHE A 288 6.39 -18.82 10.08
CA PHE A 288 7.41 -19.86 10.02
C PHE A 288 8.49 -19.44 9.01
N LEU A 289 9.70 -19.15 9.49
CA LEU A 289 10.80 -18.63 8.69
C LEU A 289 11.61 -19.78 8.07
N ILE A 290 11.75 -19.75 6.75
CA ILE A 290 12.64 -20.60 5.98
C ILE A 290 13.76 -19.73 5.43
N TYR A 291 14.99 -19.93 5.91
CA TYR A 291 16.17 -19.25 5.41
C TYR A 291 16.91 -20.15 4.41
N ALA A 292 16.80 -19.84 3.13
CA ALA A 292 17.48 -20.55 2.05
C ALA A 292 18.83 -19.90 1.78
N LYS A 293 19.91 -20.66 1.97
CA LYS A 293 21.27 -20.20 1.69
C LYS A 293 21.50 -20.01 0.18
N GLN A 294 22.65 -19.46 -0.18
CA GLN A 294 23.10 -19.44 -1.57
C GLN A 294 23.12 -20.86 -2.14
N GLY A 295 22.68 -20.98 -3.39
CA GLY A 295 22.58 -22.25 -4.07
C GLY A 295 21.61 -22.20 -5.24
N TYR A 296 21.79 -23.18 -6.11
CA TYR A 296 20.89 -23.45 -7.22
C TYR A 296 20.01 -24.65 -6.86
N TYR A 297 18.75 -24.38 -6.59
CA TYR A 297 17.75 -25.35 -6.11
C TYR A 297 16.91 -25.82 -7.31
N GLU A 298 17.29 -26.97 -7.88
CA GLU A 298 16.53 -27.61 -8.95
C GLU A 298 15.37 -28.43 -8.37
N GLU A 299 14.28 -27.76 -8.03
CA GLU A 299 13.11 -28.37 -7.43
C GLU A 299 11.80 -27.69 -7.83
N TYR A 300 10.71 -28.46 -7.77
CA TYR A 300 9.34 -27.95 -7.95
C TYR A 300 8.68 -27.86 -6.58
N VAL A 301 8.31 -26.64 -6.18
CA VAL A 301 7.85 -26.39 -4.81
C VAL A 301 6.39 -25.95 -4.80
N VAL A 302 5.59 -26.53 -3.89
CA VAL A 302 4.19 -26.17 -3.69
C VAL A 302 3.97 -25.79 -2.22
N VAL A 303 3.66 -24.51 -1.98
CA VAL A 303 3.15 -24.02 -0.69
C VAL A 303 1.64 -24.23 -0.67
N ALA A 304 1.21 -25.38 -0.15
CA ALA A 304 -0.20 -25.77 -0.13
C ALA A 304 -1.08 -24.82 0.71
N LYS A 305 -2.40 -24.83 0.48
CA LYS A 305 -3.39 -23.94 1.12
C LYS A 305 -3.38 -23.96 2.66
N ASN A 306 -2.98 -25.09 3.25
CA ASN A 306 -2.86 -25.28 4.69
C ASN A 306 -1.50 -24.79 5.25
N LYS A 307 -0.50 -24.49 4.41
CA LYS A 307 0.81 -23.96 4.82
C LYS A 307 0.76 -22.43 4.86
N LYS A 308 0.12 -21.88 5.89
CA LYS A 308 -0.08 -20.42 6.07
C LYS A 308 1.10 -19.77 6.80
N ASN A 309 1.27 -18.46 6.61
CA ASN A 309 2.31 -17.64 7.26
C ASN A 309 3.73 -18.17 7.06
N ILE A 310 4.08 -18.59 5.84
CA ILE A 310 5.47 -18.94 5.53
C ILE A 310 6.22 -17.67 5.13
N LEU A 311 7.39 -17.46 5.72
CA LEU A 311 8.34 -16.41 5.34
C LEU A 311 9.59 -17.07 4.76
N LEU A 312 9.80 -16.96 3.45
CA LEU A 312 10.95 -17.51 2.73
C LEU A 312 11.96 -16.40 2.44
N ILE A 313 13.17 -16.50 2.98
CA ILE A 313 14.24 -15.51 2.79
C ILE A 313 15.44 -16.19 2.15
N GLY A 314 15.90 -15.67 1.00
CA GLY A 314 17.15 -16.04 0.36
C GLY A 314 18.34 -15.18 0.80
N GLU A 315 19.57 -15.60 0.47
CA GLU A 315 20.79 -14.81 0.71
C GLU A 315 20.98 -13.65 -0.26
N GLY A 316 20.26 -13.65 -1.39
CA GLY A 316 20.30 -12.63 -2.42
C GLY A 316 19.70 -13.15 -3.73
N VAL A 317 19.13 -12.26 -4.55
CA VAL A 317 18.54 -12.64 -5.83
C VAL A 317 19.54 -13.32 -6.77
N ASP A 318 20.80 -12.91 -6.76
CA ASP A 318 21.84 -13.53 -7.59
C ASP A 318 22.47 -14.78 -6.95
N LEU A 319 22.11 -15.09 -5.70
CA LEU A 319 22.76 -16.13 -4.89
C LEU A 319 21.86 -17.33 -4.62
N THR A 320 20.56 -17.10 -4.39
CA THR A 320 19.57 -18.14 -4.08
C THR A 320 18.57 -18.23 -5.23
N VAL A 321 18.66 -19.29 -6.03
CA VAL A 321 17.84 -19.48 -7.24
C VAL A 321 17.08 -20.79 -7.15
N ILE A 322 15.74 -20.74 -7.29
CA ILE A 322 14.88 -21.92 -7.45
C ILE A 322 14.55 -22.05 -8.93
N ALA A 323 14.87 -23.20 -9.52
CA ALA A 323 14.77 -23.41 -10.95
C ALA A 323 14.02 -24.68 -11.34
N GLY A 324 13.18 -24.56 -12.36
CA GLY A 324 12.47 -25.66 -13.01
C GLY A 324 12.38 -25.43 -14.52
N ASN A 325 11.80 -26.37 -15.25
CA ASN A 325 11.74 -26.36 -16.71
C ASN A 325 10.46 -26.99 -17.28
N ARG A 326 9.40 -27.17 -16.48
CA ARG A 326 8.10 -27.64 -16.98
C ARG A 326 7.50 -26.64 -17.95
N SER A 327 6.87 -27.14 -19.00
CA SER A 327 6.28 -26.34 -20.07
C SER A 327 5.08 -27.04 -20.72
N VAL A 328 4.25 -26.26 -21.42
CA VAL A 328 3.09 -26.80 -22.15
C VAL A 328 3.48 -27.72 -23.31
N ILE A 329 4.60 -27.42 -23.98
CA ILE A 329 5.14 -28.31 -25.03
C ILE A 329 5.50 -29.68 -24.46
N ASP A 330 6.02 -29.74 -23.23
CA ASP A 330 6.41 -31.00 -22.57
C ASP A 330 5.23 -31.71 -21.88
N GLY A 331 3.99 -31.34 -22.20
CA GLY A 331 2.78 -32.05 -21.75
C GLY A 331 2.21 -31.57 -20.41
N TRP A 332 2.77 -30.50 -19.83
CA TRP A 332 2.18 -29.84 -18.66
C TRP A 332 1.06 -28.89 -19.09
N THR A 333 0.20 -28.53 -18.15
CA THR A 333 -0.67 -27.37 -18.31
C THR A 333 0.10 -26.12 -17.93
N THR A 334 -0.35 -24.93 -18.37
CA THR A 334 0.21 -23.67 -17.87
C THR A 334 0.17 -23.61 -16.35
N TYR A 335 -0.94 -24.01 -15.73
CA TYR A 335 -1.12 -24.00 -14.27
C TYR A 335 -0.11 -24.88 -13.51
N ASN A 336 0.18 -26.10 -13.99
CA ASN A 336 1.15 -27.01 -13.36
C ASN A 336 2.58 -26.90 -13.90
N SER A 337 2.83 -26.01 -14.87
CA SER A 337 4.18 -25.71 -15.33
C SER A 337 5.01 -24.90 -14.33
N ALA A 338 4.36 -24.33 -13.30
CA ALA A 338 4.99 -23.49 -12.29
C ALA A 338 6.17 -24.19 -11.59
N THR A 339 7.33 -23.54 -11.59
CA THR A 339 8.49 -23.96 -10.78
C THR A 339 8.17 -23.82 -9.29
N PHE A 340 7.58 -22.69 -8.91
CA PHE A 340 7.13 -22.42 -7.54
C PHE A 340 5.65 -22.04 -7.52
N ALA A 341 4.84 -22.76 -6.75
CA ALA A 341 3.40 -22.51 -6.65
C ALA A 341 2.98 -22.18 -5.22
N VAL A 342 2.26 -21.07 -5.05
CA VAL A 342 1.85 -20.55 -3.74
C VAL A 342 0.34 -20.51 -3.60
N SER A 343 -0.20 -21.22 -2.62
CA SER A 343 -1.62 -21.22 -2.25
C SER A 343 -1.86 -20.94 -0.77
N GLY A 344 -0.82 -20.98 0.07
CA GLY A 344 -0.89 -20.68 1.50
C GLY A 344 -1.02 -19.17 1.78
N GLU A 345 -2.08 -18.77 2.49
CA GLU A 345 -2.38 -17.39 2.87
C GLU A 345 -1.21 -16.73 3.65
N ARG A 346 -0.98 -15.43 3.40
CA ARG A 346 0.09 -14.63 4.01
C ARG A 346 1.51 -15.11 3.70
N PHE A 347 1.74 -15.75 2.55
CA PHE A 347 3.09 -16.10 2.12
C PHE A 347 3.94 -14.85 1.85
N VAL A 348 5.18 -14.83 2.33
CA VAL A 348 6.15 -13.75 2.07
C VAL A 348 7.44 -14.35 1.52
N ALA A 349 7.96 -13.82 0.42
CA ALA A 349 9.28 -14.15 -0.11
C ALA A 349 10.17 -12.91 -0.22
N VAL A 350 11.45 -13.06 0.14
CA VAL A 350 12.45 -11.99 0.12
C VAL A 350 13.78 -12.46 -0.46
N ASN A 351 14.41 -11.65 -1.32
CA ASN A 351 15.78 -11.86 -1.82
C ASN A 351 16.03 -13.23 -2.46
N ILE A 352 15.12 -13.66 -3.34
CA ILE A 352 15.19 -14.96 -4.00
C ILE A 352 14.77 -14.87 -5.47
N THR A 353 15.36 -15.72 -6.30
CA THR A 353 15.00 -15.84 -7.72
C THR A 353 14.15 -17.08 -7.96
N PHE A 354 13.01 -16.91 -8.64
CA PHE A 354 12.19 -17.98 -9.18
C PHE A 354 12.36 -18.03 -10.70
N LYS A 355 12.78 -19.17 -11.23
CA LYS A 355 13.21 -19.29 -12.63
C LYS A 355 12.60 -20.50 -13.33
N ASN A 356 12.06 -20.28 -14.53
CA ASN A 356 11.76 -21.36 -15.45
C ASN A 356 12.72 -21.31 -16.65
N VAL A 357 13.53 -22.36 -16.83
CA VAL A 357 14.59 -22.45 -17.85
C VAL A 357 14.15 -23.11 -19.17
N ALA A 358 12.85 -23.37 -19.37
CA ALA A 358 12.36 -24.06 -20.56
C ALA A 358 12.71 -23.36 -21.89
N GLY A 359 12.74 -22.02 -21.90
CA GLY A 359 13.05 -21.23 -23.08
C GLY A 359 11.82 -20.88 -23.95
N PRO A 360 11.96 -19.99 -24.93
CA PRO A 360 10.82 -19.45 -25.68
C PRO A 360 10.17 -20.45 -26.64
N TRP A 361 10.91 -21.46 -27.11
CA TRP A 361 10.44 -22.56 -27.96
C TRP A 361 9.51 -23.55 -27.25
N LYS A 362 9.44 -23.46 -25.92
CA LYS A 362 8.60 -24.33 -25.09
C LYS A 362 7.23 -23.73 -24.77
N HIS A 363 6.94 -22.55 -25.33
CA HIS A 363 5.72 -21.78 -25.07
C HIS A 363 5.51 -21.53 -23.57
N GLN A 364 4.28 -21.65 -23.06
CA GLN A 364 3.94 -21.32 -21.68
C GLN A 364 4.76 -22.16 -20.69
N ALA A 365 5.51 -21.47 -19.83
CA ALA A 365 6.38 -22.09 -18.84
C ALA A 365 6.54 -21.18 -17.62
N VAL A 366 5.75 -21.44 -16.58
CA VAL A 366 5.60 -20.54 -15.43
C VAL A 366 6.79 -20.66 -14.48
N ALA A 367 7.37 -19.53 -14.08
CA ALA A 367 8.39 -19.47 -13.03
C ALA A 367 7.72 -19.47 -11.65
N LEU A 368 6.74 -18.59 -11.44
CA LEU A 368 5.95 -18.56 -10.21
C LEU A 368 4.45 -18.43 -10.47
N ARG A 369 3.66 -19.28 -9.81
CA ARG A 369 2.21 -19.15 -9.72
C ARG A 369 1.79 -18.77 -8.32
N ASN A 370 0.95 -17.73 -8.21
CA ASN A 370 0.45 -17.25 -6.93
C ASN A 370 -1.08 -17.16 -6.90
N ASN A 371 -1.70 -17.88 -5.98
CA ASN A 371 -3.12 -17.81 -5.63
C ASN A 371 -3.31 -17.77 -4.10
N ALA A 372 -2.35 -17.19 -3.38
CA ALA A 372 -2.42 -16.94 -1.95
C ALA A 372 -2.88 -15.50 -1.67
N ASP A 373 -3.91 -15.34 -0.84
CA ASP A 373 -4.34 -14.03 -0.37
C ASP A 373 -3.29 -13.44 0.58
N LEU A 374 -3.16 -12.12 0.54
CA LEU A 374 -2.24 -11.35 1.39
C LEU A 374 -0.78 -11.76 1.21
N SER A 375 -0.40 -12.16 -0.01
CA SER A 375 0.97 -12.59 -0.32
C SER A 375 1.86 -11.43 -0.75
N THR A 376 3.13 -11.47 -0.33
CA THR A 376 4.10 -10.41 -0.59
C THR A 376 5.41 -10.95 -1.15
N PHE A 377 5.92 -10.30 -2.19
CA PHE A 377 7.24 -10.57 -2.75
C PHE A 377 8.05 -9.28 -2.70
N TYR A 378 9.21 -9.34 -2.07
CA TYR A 378 10.05 -8.15 -1.87
C TYR A 378 11.49 -8.44 -2.28
N LYS A 379 12.02 -7.67 -3.25
CA LYS A 379 13.34 -7.96 -3.84
C LYS A 379 13.46 -9.39 -4.33
N CYS A 380 12.46 -9.84 -5.06
CA CYS A 380 12.49 -11.12 -5.74
C CYS A 380 12.77 -10.91 -7.22
N ARG A 381 13.30 -11.94 -7.87
CA ARG A 381 13.44 -11.96 -9.33
C ARG A 381 12.64 -13.10 -9.92
N PHE A 382 11.96 -12.83 -11.02
CA PHE A 382 11.14 -13.80 -11.75
C PHE A 382 11.67 -13.90 -13.18
N GLU A 383 12.19 -15.07 -13.54
CA GLU A 383 12.83 -15.28 -14.83
C GLU A 383 12.12 -16.36 -15.65
N GLY A 384 11.68 -16.00 -16.84
CA GLY A 384 11.14 -16.92 -17.83
C GLY A 384 11.11 -16.31 -19.21
N TYR A 385 10.21 -16.81 -20.04
CA TYR A 385 9.88 -16.27 -21.36
C TYR A 385 8.38 -16.03 -21.43
N GLN A 386 7.63 -16.94 -22.04
CA GLN A 386 6.17 -16.88 -22.08
C GLN A 386 5.57 -17.32 -20.74
N ASP A 387 4.61 -16.54 -20.23
CA ASP A 387 3.85 -16.84 -19.00
C ASP A 387 4.71 -16.90 -17.72
N THR A 388 5.69 -16.02 -17.57
CA THR A 388 6.67 -16.07 -16.44
C THR A 388 6.02 -16.00 -15.05
N LEU A 389 5.18 -14.99 -14.80
CA LEU A 389 4.54 -14.75 -13.50
C LEU A 389 3.02 -14.89 -13.62
N TYR A 390 2.49 -15.96 -13.05
CA TYR A 390 1.06 -16.21 -12.99
C TYR A 390 0.48 -15.67 -11.68
N ALA A 391 0.10 -14.39 -11.67
CA ALA A 391 -0.67 -13.74 -10.62
C ALA A 391 -2.15 -14.21 -10.70
N HIS A 392 -2.38 -15.47 -10.33
CA HIS A 392 -3.60 -16.21 -10.62
C HIS A 392 -4.85 -15.60 -9.97
N SER A 393 -4.89 -15.48 -8.64
CA SER A 393 -6.08 -14.96 -7.93
C SER A 393 -5.75 -14.33 -6.57
N LEU A 394 -6.73 -13.67 -5.96
CA LEU A 394 -6.68 -13.03 -4.62
C LEU A 394 -5.74 -11.81 -4.56
N ARG A 395 -5.46 -11.26 -3.37
CA ARG A 395 -4.67 -10.02 -3.21
C ARG A 395 -3.18 -10.31 -3.07
N GLN A 396 -2.37 -9.59 -3.83
CA GLN A 396 -0.93 -9.83 -3.95
C GLN A 396 -0.16 -8.49 -4.05
N PHE A 397 1.03 -8.43 -3.45
CA PHE A 397 1.91 -7.26 -3.50
C PHE A 397 3.32 -7.65 -3.91
N TYR A 398 3.86 -6.97 -4.92
CA TYR A 398 5.21 -7.16 -5.44
C TYR A 398 5.95 -5.82 -5.33
N ARG A 399 7.07 -5.80 -4.61
CA ARG A 399 7.83 -4.58 -4.32
C ARG A 399 9.30 -4.77 -4.67
N GLU A 400 9.88 -3.82 -5.41
CA GLU A 400 11.32 -3.86 -5.78
C GLU A 400 11.73 -5.18 -6.43
N CYS A 401 10.83 -5.76 -7.24
CA CYS A 401 11.09 -7.02 -7.93
C CYS A 401 11.55 -6.79 -9.38
N ASP A 402 12.38 -7.70 -9.89
CA ASP A 402 12.72 -7.75 -11.30
C ASP A 402 11.91 -8.86 -11.98
N ILE A 403 11.18 -8.54 -13.04
CA ILE A 403 10.38 -9.52 -13.80
C ILE A 403 10.83 -9.53 -15.25
N TYR A 404 11.25 -10.70 -15.73
CA TYR A 404 11.74 -10.89 -17.09
C TYR A 404 10.84 -11.83 -17.88
N GLY A 405 10.47 -11.49 -19.11
CA GLY A 405 9.76 -12.40 -19.98
C GLY A 405 9.50 -11.85 -21.38
N THR A 406 8.65 -12.55 -22.14
CA THR A 406 8.35 -12.22 -23.54
C THR A 406 6.85 -12.04 -23.78
N VAL A 407 6.13 -13.15 -24.00
CA VAL A 407 4.69 -13.15 -24.27
C VAL A 407 3.95 -13.31 -22.94
N ASP A 408 3.00 -12.41 -22.68
CA ASP A 408 2.06 -12.48 -21.54
C ASP A 408 2.72 -12.72 -20.18
N PHE A 409 3.91 -12.15 -19.96
CA PHE A 409 4.78 -12.63 -18.89
C PHE A 409 4.34 -12.20 -17.47
N ILE A 410 3.37 -11.30 -17.35
CA ILE A 410 2.58 -11.06 -16.13
C ILE A 410 1.11 -11.26 -16.46
N PHE A 411 0.52 -12.35 -15.97
CA PHE A 411 -0.85 -12.72 -16.35
C PHE A 411 -1.64 -13.32 -15.19
N GLY A 412 -2.96 -13.40 -15.37
CA GLY A 412 -3.88 -13.92 -14.37
C GLY A 412 -4.97 -12.94 -13.96
N ASN A 413 -5.65 -13.24 -12.87
CA ASN A 413 -6.82 -12.51 -12.39
C ASN A 413 -6.75 -12.21 -10.88
N ALA A 414 -5.55 -12.02 -10.34
CA ALA A 414 -5.36 -11.47 -9.00
C ALA A 414 -5.77 -10.00 -8.92
N ALA A 415 -5.94 -9.49 -7.70
CA ALA A 415 -5.76 -8.07 -7.40
C ALA A 415 -4.28 -7.87 -7.04
N ALA A 416 -3.46 -7.61 -8.04
CA ALA A 416 -2.00 -7.56 -7.92
C ALA A 416 -1.48 -6.14 -8.09
N ILE A 417 -0.64 -5.70 -7.14
CA ILE A 417 0.05 -4.41 -7.21
C ILE A 417 1.55 -4.67 -7.33
N PHE A 418 2.16 -4.04 -8.32
CA PHE A 418 3.59 -3.97 -8.54
C PHE A 418 4.04 -2.55 -8.22
N GLN A 419 4.97 -2.40 -7.28
CA GLN A 419 5.45 -1.09 -6.84
C GLN A 419 6.98 -1.05 -6.86
N ASN A 420 7.57 -0.05 -7.51
CA ASN A 420 9.03 0.09 -7.63
C ASN A 420 9.70 -1.15 -8.27
N CYS A 421 9.00 -1.84 -9.17
CA CYS A 421 9.54 -3.02 -9.85
C CYS A 421 10.19 -2.65 -11.19
N HIS A 422 11.11 -3.50 -11.66
CA HIS A 422 11.63 -3.43 -13.02
C HIS A 422 11.01 -4.55 -13.86
N LEU A 423 10.39 -4.17 -14.98
CA LEU A 423 9.75 -5.08 -15.92
C LEU A 423 10.59 -5.07 -17.20
N PHE A 424 11.16 -6.23 -17.53
CA PHE A 424 12.12 -6.37 -18.62
C PHE A 424 11.59 -7.31 -19.71
N ALA A 425 11.33 -6.73 -20.89
CA ALA A 425 11.03 -7.51 -22.08
C ALA A 425 12.31 -8.13 -22.65
N ARG A 426 12.33 -9.46 -22.80
CA ARG A 426 13.47 -10.20 -23.36
C ARG A 426 13.34 -10.35 -24.88
N LYS A 427 14.42 -10.80 -25.52
CA LYS A 427 14.37 -11.23 -26.92
C LYS A 427 13.45 -12.46 -27.09
N PRO A 428 12.35 -12.37 -27.87
CA PRO A 428 11.45 -13.49 -28.09
C PRO A 428 11.92 -14.35 -29.28
N MET A 429 11.10 -15.32 -29.70
CA MET A 429 11.34 -16.00 -30.99
C MET A 429 11.12 -15.02 -32.16
N PRO A 430 11.68 -15.29 -33.35
CA PRO A 430 11.36 -14.52 -34.55
C PRO A 430 9.84 -14.36 -34.75
N ASP A 431 9.42 -13.19 -35.21
CA ASP A 431 8.03 -12.78 -35.49
C ASP A 431 7.08 -12.74 -34.27
N GLN A 432 7.55 -13.09 -33.07
CA GLN A 432 6.78 -12.89 -31.85
C GLN A 432 6.84 -11.43 -31.39
N LYS A 433 5.80 -11.05 -30.67
CA LYS A 433 5.68 -9.75 -30.01
C LYS A 433 5.87 -9.97 -28.51
N ASN A 434 6.43 -8.97 -27.83
CA ASN A 434 6.45 -8.98 -26.37
C ASN A 434 5.17 -8.34 -25.82
N ILE A 435 4.61 -8.93 -24.78
CA ILE A 435 3.41 -8.45 -24.09
C ILE A 435 3.69 -8.50 -22.60
N PHE A 436 3.73 -7.33 -21.97
CA PHE A 436 3.99 -7.21 -20.54
C PHE A 436 2.87 -7.81 -19.69
N THR A 437 1.60 -7.53 -20.04
CA THR A 437 0.46 -8.00 -19.26
C THR A 437 -0.63 -8.70 -20.07
N ALA A 438 -1.18 -9.78 -19.53
CA ALA A 438 -2.40 -10.43 -20.05
C ALA A 438 -3.39 -10.66 -18.91
N GLN A 439 -4.21 -9.64 -18.62
CA GLN A 439 -5.11 -9.68 -17.47
C GLN A 439 -6.42 -10.40 -17.81
N GLY A 440 -6.78 -11.35 -16.94
CA GLY A 440 -7.86 -12.32 -17.15
C GLY A 440 -9.11 -12.06 -16.32
N ARG A 441 -9.59 -10.82 -16.19
CA ARG A 441 -10.88 -10.57 -15.52
C ARG A 441 -12.05 -10.90 -16.44
N SER A 442 -12.90 -11.84 -16.02
CA SER A 442 -14.01 -12.36 -16.82
C SER A 442 -15.39 -11.88 -16.37
N ASP A 443 -15.52 -11.31 -15.17
CA ASP A 443 -16.76 -10.74 -14.65
C ASP A 443 -16.52 -9.31 -14.09
N PRO A 444 -17.37 -8.32 -14.42
CA PRO A 444 -17.17 -6.93 -14.01
C PRO A 444 -17.28 -6.72 -12.49
N ASN A 445 -17.93 -7.64 -11.77
CA ASN A 445 -18.09 -7.60 -10.32
C ASN A 445 -16.87 -8.13 -9.57
N GLN A 446 -15.88 -8.72 -10.26
CA GLN A 446 -14.62 -9.11 -9.64
C GLN A 446 -13.81 -7.85 -9.26
N ASN A 447 -13.25 -7.86 -8.06
CA ASN A 447 -12.39 -6.79 -7.54
C ASN A 447 -10.91 -6.97 -7.95
N THR A 448 -10.67 -7.55 -9.12
CA THR A 448 -9.34 -8.00 -9.60
C THR A 448 -8.77 -7.10 -10.70
N GLY A 449 -7.47 -7.20 -10.95
CA GLY A 449 -6.76 -6.34 -11.91
C GLY A 449 -5.27 -6.27 -11.59
N ILE A 450 -4.49 -5.79 -12.56
CA ILE A 450 -3.06 -5.55 -12.40
C ILE A 450 -2.83 -4.02 -12.29
N SER A 451 -2.17 -3.59 -11.22
CA SER A 451 -1.75 -2.21 -11.01
C SER A 451 -0.23 -2.13 -10.97
N ILE A 452 0.36 -1.37 -11.89
CA ILE A 452 1.79 -1.14 -12.00
C ILE A 452 2.04 0.32 -11.62
N GLN A 453 2.64 0.54 -10.45
CA GLN A 453 2.85 1.87 -9.87
C GLN A 453 4.33 2.15 -9.63
N ASN A 454 4.83 3.26 -10.13
CA ASN A 454 6.24 3.66 -9.95
C ASN A 454 7.23 2.57 -10.36
N CYS A 455 6.93 1.87 -11.46
CA CYS A 455 7.80 0.83 -12.00
C CYS A 455 8.59 1.35 -13.20
N THR A 456 9.58 0.57 -13.63
CA THR A 456 10.37 0.81 -14.83
C THR A 456 10.07 -0.26 -15.87
N ILE A 457 9.63 0.13 -17.06
CA ILE A 457 9.30 -0.75 -18.19
C ILE A 457 10.37 -0.57 -19.27
N GLN A 458 11.18 -1.59 -19.53
CA GLN A 458 12.33 -1.49 -20.44
C GLN A 458 12.61 -2.81 -21.18
N ALA A 459 13.47 -2.74 -22.20
CA ALA A 459 14.07 -3.91 -22.81
C ALA A 459 15.14 -4.51 -21.90
N ALA A 460 15.20 -5.83 -21.79
CA ALA A 460 16.33 -6.53 -21.19
C ALA A 460 17.57 -6.39 -22.11
N PRO A 461 18.80 -6.62 -21.60
CA PRO A 461 20.02 -6.47 -22.39
C PRO A 461 20.06 -7.30 -23.68
N ASP A 462 19.39 -8.47 -23.71
CA ASP A 462 19.33 -9.34 -24.89
C ASP A 462 18.40 -8.80 -26.00
N LEU A 463 17.41 -7.98 -25.65
CA LEU A 463 16.53 -7.29 -26.61
C LEU A 463 17.07 -5.92 -27.01
N ALA A 464 17.70 -5.18 -26.09
CA ALA A 464 18.20 -3.83 -26.33
C ALA A 464 19.25 -3.75 -27.46
N GLN A 465 19.94 -4.85 -27.75
CA GLN A 465 20.90 -4.95 -28.86
C GLN A 465 20.25 -5.10 -30.24
N GLU A 466 18.95 -5.42 -30.30
CA GLU A 466 18.20 -5.72 -31.53
C GLU A 466 16.78 -5.09 -31.51
N SER A 467 16.63 -3.95 -30.80
CA SER A 467 15.32 -3.36 -30.45
C SER A 467 14.43 -3.06 -31.65
N ASP A 468 15.01 -2.76 -32.83
CA ASP A 468 14.28 -2.31 -34.01
C ASP A 468 13.43 -3.41 -34.69
N LEU A 469 13.59 -4.67 -34.28
CA LEU A 469 12.95 -5.83 -34.93
C LEU A 469 11.76 -6.40 -34.15
N THR A 470 11.60 -6.07 -32.86
CA THR A 470 10.58 -6.69 -32.00
C THR A 470 9.62 -5.66 -31.43
N LEU A 471 8.34 -5.78 -31.78
CA LEU A 471 7.29 -4.95 -31.20
C LEU A 471 6.94 -5.42 -29.77
N SER A 472 6.89 -4.47 -28.84
CA SER A 472 6.46 -4.72 -27.45
C SER A 472 5.25 -3.87 -27.06
N PHE A 473 4.35 -4.43 -26.24
CA PHE A 473 3.09 -3.81 -25.84
C PHE A 473 2.88 -3.93 -24.32
N LEU A 474 2.24 -2.92 -23.74
CA LEU A 474 1.91 -2.85 -22.30
C LEU A 474 0.98 -4.00 -21.88
N GLY A 475 0.10 -4.45 -22.77
CA GLY A 475 -0.75 -5.59 -22.51
C GLY A 475 -1.76 -5.92 -23.60
N ARG A 476 -2.50 -7.00 -23.39
CA ARG A 476 -3.65 -7.42 -24.21
C ARG A 476 -4.75 -8.11 -23.39
N PRO A 477 -6.03 -8.02 -23.79
CA PRO A 477 -7.15 -8.45 -22.95
C PRO A 477 -7.42 -9.95 -23.07
N TRP A 478 -6.82 -10.76 -22.20
CA TRP A 478 -7.06 -12.20 -22.17
C TRP A 478 -8.55 -12.53 -21.97
N HIS A 479 -9.27 -11.72 -21.18
CA HIS A 479 -10.73 -11.81 -21.00
C HIS A 479 -11.45 -10.46 -21.17
N ASN A 480 -12.77 -10.53 -21.43
CA ASN A 480 -13.61 -9.38 -21.79
C ASN A 480 -13.53 -8.18 -20.84
N TYR A 481 -13.37 -8.41 -19.54
CA TYR A 481 -13.33 -7.32 -18.55
C TYR A 481 -11.91 -7.02 -18.08
N SER A 482 -10.89 -7.40 -18.88
CA SER A 482 -9.47 -7.20 -18.62
C SER A 482 -9.20 -5.83 -18.02
N ARG A 483 -8.41 -5.77 -16.93
CA ARG A 483 -8.18 -4.54 -16.19
C ARG A 483 -6.72 -4.40 -15.78
N THR A 484 -6.02 -3.51 -16.47
CA THR A 484 -4.62 -3.18 -16.20
C THR A 484 -4.45 -1.66 -16.10
N VAL A 485 -3.71 -1.21 -15.10
CA VAL A 485 -3.35 0.19 -14.91
C VAL A 485 -1.85 0.33 -14.78
N ILE A 486 -1.29 1.31 -15.48
CA ILE A 486 0.13 1.69 -15.40
C ILE A 486 0.17 3.16 -15.02
N MET A 487 0.73 3.46 -13.84
CA MET A 487 0.71 4.79 -13.28
C MET A 487 2.03 5.19 -12.65
N GLN A 488 2.39 6.48 -12.77
CA GLN A 488 3.58 7.08 -12.19
C GLN A 488 4.87 6.33 -12.54
N SER A 489 4.90 5.65 -13.70
CA SER A 489 5.94 4.70 -14.08
C SER A 489 6.80 5.22 -15.22
N TYR A 490 8.07 4.84 -15.25
CA TYR A 490 8.94 5.06 -16.40
C TYR A 490 8.62 4.03 -17.50
N ILE A 491 8.33 4.51 -18.70
CA ILE A 491 8.11 3.69 -19.89
C ILE A 491 9.21 4.00 -20.90
N GLY A 492 10.10 3.03 -21.12
CA GLY A 492 11.15 3.08 -22.13
C GLY A 492 10.61 3.06 -23.56
N ASP A 493 11.49 3.29 -24.51
CA ASP A 493 11.22 3.35 -25.95
C ASP A 493 10.89 1.98 -26.57
N VAL A 494 11.03 0.90 -25.80
CA VAL A 494 10.66 -0.47 -26.18
C VAL A 494 9.17 -0.64 -26.52
N ILE A 495 8.29 0.24 -26.01
CA ILE A 495 6.84 0.15 -26.18
C ILE A 495 6.40 0.79 -27.50
N ALA A 496 5.70 0.03 -28.33
CA ALA A 496 5.11 0.54 -29.56
C ALA A 496 4.13 1.70 -29.27
N PRO A 497 4.05 2.75 -30.12
CA PRO A 497 3.25 3.94 -29.81
C PRO A 497 1.75 3.68 -29.56
N VAL A 498 1.18 2.65 -30.19
CA VAL A 498 -0.20 2.21 -29.95
C VAL A 498 -0.42 1.70 -28.51
N GLY A 499 0.64 1.29 -27.82
CA GLY A 499 0.68 0.92 -26.41
C GLY A 499 0.12 -0.46 -26.09
N TRP A 500 -1.09 -0.75 -26.56
CA TRP A 500 -1.85 -1.96 -26.23
C TRP A 500 -2.15 -2.79 -27.48
N LEU A 501 -2.24 -4.11 -27.32
CA LEU A 501 -2.47 -5.05 -28.43
C LEU A 501 -3.82 -5.75 -28.29
N GLU A 502 -4.52 -5.96 -29.40
CA GLU A 502 -5.76 -6.74 -29.40
C GLU A 502 -5.47 -8.21 -29.02
N TRP A 503 -6.42 -8.85 -28.32
CA TRP A 503 -6.38 -10.30 -28.11
C TRP A 503 -6.83 -11.04 -29.38
N ASN A 504 -8.05 -10.73 -29.84
CA ASN A 504 -8.64 -11.30 -31.04
C ASN A 504 -9.73 -10.37 -31.60
N GLY A 505 -9.41 -9.63 -32.66
CA GLY A 505 -10.32 -8.66 -33.27
C GLY A 505 -10.82 -7.63 -32.24
N THR A 506 -12.14 -7.47 -32.15
CA THR A 506 -12.78 -6.50 -31.22
C THR A 506 -13.13 -7.08 -29.85
N TYR A 507 -12.67 -8.28 -29.52
CA TYR A 507 -12.97 -8.95 -28.25
C TYR A 507 -12.49 -8.12 -27.04
N GLY A 508 -13.40 -7.82 -26.12
CA GLY A 508 -13.14 -7.09 -24.87
C GLY A 508 -12.85 -5.59 -25.01
N LEU A 509 -12.70 -5.04 -26.22
CA LEU A 509 -12.21 -3.65 -26.40
C LEU A 509 -13.17 -2.58 -25.86
N ASP A 510 -14.45 -2.91 -25.74
CA ASP A 510 -15.52 -2.05 -25.22
C ASP A 510 -15.76 -2.19 -23.70
N THR A 511 -15.22 -3.26 -23.09
CA THR A 511 -15.54 -3.71 -21.73
C THR A 511 -14.32 -3.78 -20.82
N LEU A 512 -13.11 -3.83 -21.39
CA LEU A 512 -11.84 -3.73 -20.67
C LEU A 512 -11.68 -2.35 -20.00
N TYR A 513 -10.72 -2.25 -19.08
CA TYR A 513 -10.26 -0.99 -18.50
C TYR A 513 -8.73 -0.94 -18.52
N TYR A 514 -8.17 -0.24 -19.49
CA TYR A 514 -6.73 0.03 -19.59
C TYR A 514 -6.43 1.48 -19.30
N GLY A 515 -5.76 1.71 -18.16
CA GLY A 515 -5.50 3.04 -17.62
C GLY A 515 -4.03 3.43 -17.66
N GLU A 516 -3.75 4.66 -18.10
CA GLU A 516 -2.43 5.30 -17.96
C GLU A 516 -2.57 6.59 -17.13
N PHE A 517 -1.65 6.85 -16.20
CA PHE A 517 -1.67 8.05 -15.34
C PHE A 517 -0.26 8.52 -14.98
N GLU A 518 0.10 9.75 -15.33
CA GLU A 518 1.39 10.38 -14.96
C GLU A 518 2.62 9.50 -15.25
N ASN A 519 2.57 8.70 -16.32
CA ASN A 519 3.74 7.96 -16.79
C ASN A 519 4.72 8.93 -17.49
N TYR A 520 6.00 8.59 -17.44
CA TYR A 520 7.08 9.40 -18.01
C TYR A 520 8.07 8.52 -18.78
N GLY A 521 9.00 9.13 -19.51
CA GLY A 521 9.93 8.44 -20.39
C GLY A 521 9.45 8.36 -21.86
N PRO A 522 10.32 7.91 -22.77
CA PRO A 522 10.10 8.00 -24.21
C PRO A 522 8.89 7.18 -24.72
N GLY A 523 8.53 6.07 -24.07
CA GLY A 523 7.36 5.26 -24.42
C GLY A 523 6.05 5.71 -23.78
N ALA A 524 6.07 6.74 -22.93
CA ALA A 524 4.89 7.22 -22.19
C ALA A 524 4.00 8.18 -23.01
N ASN A 525 4.41 8.60 -24.21
CA ASN A 525 3.61 9.46 -25.07
C ASN A 525 2.32 8.75 -25.50
N THR A 526 1.17 9.33 -25.16
CA THR A 526 -0.15 8.73 -25.40
C THR A 526 -0.89 9.23 -26.64
N THR A 527 -0.30 10.17 -27.39
CA THR A 527 -0.93 10.79 -28.59
C THR A 527 -1.32 9.80 -29.69
N MET A 528 -0.61 8.67 -29.79
CA MET A 528 -0.85 7.61 -30.80
C MET A 528 -1.45 6.33 -30.20
N ARG A 529 -1.93 6.37 -28.96
CA ARG A 529 -2.54 5.19 -28.32
C ARG A 529 -3.80 4.76 -29.06
N VAL A 530 -4.12 3.48 -28.91
CA VAL A 530 -5.37 2.89 -29.39
C VAL A 530 -6.60 3.71 -28.99
N GLN A 531 -7.62 3.73 -29.85
CA GLN A 531 -8.87 4.49 -29.65
C GLN A 531 -10.01 3.59 -29.14
N TRP A 532 -9.69 2.62 -28.28
CA TRP A 532 -10.68 1.67 -27.76
C TRP A 532 -11.55 2.31 -26.67
N PRO A 533 -12.86 2.02 -26.58
CA PRO A 533 -13.70 2.56 -25.52
C PRO A 533 -13.24 2.20 -24.10
N GLY A 534 -12.59 1.04 -23.92
CA GLY A 534 -12.02 0.61 -22.65
C GLY A 534 -10.65 1.24 -22.30
N TYR A 535 -10.03 1.99 -23.20
CA TYR A 535 -8.79 2.71 -22.91
C TYR A 535 -9.09 4.08 -22.27
N SER A 536 -8.32 4.44 -21.23
CA SER A 536 -8.52 5.68 -20.49
C SER A 536 -7.21 6.32 -20.04
N LEU A 537 -7.01 7.58 -20.44
CA LEU A 537 -6.13 8.48 -19.71
C LEU A 537 -6.82 8.87 -18.41
N MET A 538 -6.29 8.39 -17.29
CA MET A 538 -6.95 8.53 -16.00
C MET A 538 -6.68 9.92 -15.39
N ASN A 539 -7.55 10.34 -14.49
CA ASN A 539 -7.28 11.41 -13.53
C ASN A 539 -6.89 10.85 -12.16
N ALA A 540 -6.44 11.71 -11.24
CA ALA A 540 -6.00 11.30 -9.91
C ALA A 540 -7.08 10.54 -9.11
N SER A 541 -8.36 10.92 -9.23
CA SER A 541 -9.46 10.22 -8.54
C SER A 541 -9.67 8.81 -9.07
N GLN A 542 -9.50 8.59 -10.37
CA GLN A 542 -9.54 7.27 -10.99
C GLN A 542 -8.32 6.44 -10.57
N ALA A 543 -7.12 7.01 -10.67
CA ALA A 543 -5.85 6.37 -10.32
C ALA A 543 -5.79 5.95 -8.84
N MET A 544 -6.33 6.77 -7.92
CA MET A 544 -6.41 6.45 -6.49
C MET A 544 -7.11 5.11 -6.22
N ASN A 545 -8.05 4.66 -7.05
CA ASN A 545 -8.73 3.37 -6.85
C ASN A 545 -7.82 2.15 -7.09
N PHE A 546 -6.65 2.34 -7.72
CA PHE A 546 -5.68 1.30 -8.05
C PHE A 546 -4.44 1.33 -7.14
N THR A 547 -4.46 2.15 -6.09
CA THR A 547 -3.40 2.23 -5.07
C THR A 547 -3.51 1.13 -4.04
N VAL A 548 -2.45 0.90 -3.26
CA VAL A 548 -2.37 -0.14 -2.24
C VAL A 548 -3.52 -0.07 -1.23
N TYR A 549 -3.85 1.13 -0.77
CA TYR A 549 -4.94 1.38 0.16
C TYR A 549 -6.32 1.02 -0.43
N ASN A 550 -6.68 1.60 -1.58
CA ASN A 550 -8.04 1.42 -2.10
C ASN A 550 -8.27 0.10 -2.84
N PHE A 551 -7.25 -0.42 -3.52
CA PHE A 551 -7.41 -1.58 -4.40
C PHE A 551 -7.31 -2.90 -3.65
N THR A 552 -6.37 -2.98 -2.70
CA THR A 552 -6.05 -4.22 -1.97
C THR A 552 -6.25 -4.13 -0.46
N MET A 553 -6.59 -2.95 0.07
CA MET A 553 -6.63 -2.68 1.52
C MET A 553 -5.29 -3.02 2.17
N GLY A 554 -4.18 -2.64 1.51
CA GLY A 554 -2.83 -3.03 1.91
C GLY A 554 -2.44 -2.57 3.31
N ASP A 555 -3.02 -1.47 3.78
CA ASP A 555 -2.89 -0.96 5.14
C ASP A 555 -3.32 -1.96 6.21
N THR A 556 -4.22 -2.90 5.89
CA THR A 556 -4.71 -3.88 6.87
C THR A 556 -3.81 -5.10 7.03
N TRP A 557 -2.84 -5.33 6.13
CA TRP A 557 -2.06 -6.58 6.13
C TRP A 557 -0.57 -6.44 5.81
N LEU A 558 -0.15 -5.46 5.01
CA LEU A 558 1.26 -5.23 4.70
C LEU A 558 2.11 -4.83 5.92
N PRO A 559 1.60 -4.07 6.92
CA PRO A 559 2.39 -3.76 8.12
C PRO A 559 2.93 -4.99 8.87
N TYR A 560 2.20 -6.12 8.84
CA TYR A 560 2.66 -7.37 9.48
C TYR A 560 3.83 -8.04 8.76
N THR A 561 4.10 -7.65 7.52
CA THR A 561 5.22 -8.17 6.72
C THR A 561 6.48 -7.33 6.89
N ASN A 562 6.33 -6.12 7.43
CA ASN A 562 7.33 -5.05 7.47
C ASN A 562 7.82 -4.59 6.08
N VAL A 563 7.37 -5.18 4.95
CA VAL A 563 7.76 -4.74 3.61
C VAL A 563 7.26 -3.32 3.35
N PRO A 564 8.08 -2.41 2.79
CA PRO A 564 7.69 -1.04 2.54
C PRO A 564 6.68 -0.97 1.42
N PHE A 565 5.74 -0.05 1.56
CA PHE A 565 4.73 0.21 0.55
C PHE A 565 4.29 1.66 0.65
N SER A 566 4.04 2.28 -0.49
CA SER A 566 3.31 3.53 -0.55
C SER A 566 1.82 3.24 -0.65
N GLN A 567 1.04 3.79 0.28
CA GLN A 567 -0.40 3.52 0.39
C GLN A 567 -1.21 4.10 -0.77
N GLY A 568 -0.84 5.30 -1.22
CA GLY A 568 -1.57 6.10 -2.21
C GLY A 568 -0.75 6.44 -3.46
N LEU A 569 -1.15 7.50 -4.16
CA LEU A 569 -0.36 8.08 -5.24
C LEU A 569 0.89 8.78 -4.68
N LEU A 570 1.98 8.73 -5.44
CA LEU A 570 3.23 9.38 -5.07
C LEU A 570 3.16 10.89 -5.34
N PRO A 571 3.77 11.73 -4.50
CA PRO A 571 3.85 13.16 -4.74
C PRO A 571 4.78 13.47 -5.93
N GLU A 572 4.42 14.50 -6.70
CA GLU A 572 5.05 14.92 -7.97
C GLU A 572 6.57 15.13 -7.89
N LYS A 573 7.12 15.45 -6.70
CA LYS A 573 8.55 15.67 -6.46
C LYS A 573 9.40 14.39 -6.41
N MET A 574 8.81 13.21 -6.26
CA MET A 574 9.55 11.94 -6.31
C MET A 574 9.77 11.41 -7.73
N ILE A 575 8.96 11.86 -8.68
CA ILE A 575 8.92 11.32 -10.05
C ILE A 575 10.07 11.88 -10.89
N MET A 576 10.67 13.00 -10.47
CA MET A 576 11.74 13.68 -11.21
C MET A 576 13.14 13.25 -10.74
N GLY A 577 13.58 12.09 -11.24
CA GLY A 577 15.00 11.81 -11.46
C GLY A 577 15.39 12.21 -12.88
N ALA A 578 16.25 13.24 -12.99
CA ALA A 578 16.84 13.81 -14.22
C ALA A 578 15.94 14.70 -15.11
N ASP A 579 16.35 15.98 -15.14
CA ASP A 579 16.06 17.09 -16.05
C ASP A 579 14.68 17.78 -16.02
N GLY A 580 14.73 19.08 -15.71
CA GLY A 580 13.60 19.88 -15.23
C GLY A 580 12.93 20.80 -16.26
N PHE A 581 11.79 21.34 -15.77
CA PHE A 581 10.94 22.48 -16.15
C PHE A 581 9.47 21.99 -16.01
N GLY A 582 8.56 22.55 -15.20
CA GLY A 582 8.58 23.72 -14.33
C GLY A 582 7.14 24.22 -14.16
N THR A 583 6.44 23.78 -13.11
CA THR A 583 5.22 24.42 -12.58
C THR A 583 5.24 24.35 -11.05
N LYS A 584 5.60 25.45 -10.38
CA LYS A 584 5.73 25.50 -8.91
C LYS A 584 4.35 25.51 -8.22
N SER A 585 4.13 24.56 -7.31
CA SER A 585 2.90 24.44 -6.50
C SER A 585 2.76 25.55 -5.45
N VAL A 586 1.54 25.73 -4.90
CA VAL A 586 1.23 26.71 -3.83
C VAL A 586 2.14 26.55 -2.61
N ILE A 587 2.49 25.32 -2.24
CA ILE A 587 3.37 24.99 -1.10
C ILE A 587 4.79 25.52 -1.33
N SER A 588 5.27 25.47 -2.58
CA SER A 588 6.58 26.03 -2.96
C SER A 588 6.67 27.53 -2.68
N ARG A 589 5.57 28.28 -2.76
CA ARG A 589 5.55 29.72 -2.45
C ARG A 589 5.54 30.00 -0.95
N THR A 590 4.81 29.19 -0.19
CA THR A 590 4.79 29.27 1.29
C THR A 590 6.18 29.01 1.86
N TYR A 591 6.90 28.01 1.34
CA TYR A 591 8.27 27.73 1.76
C TYR A 591 9.25 28.88 1.44
N GLU A 592 9.15 29.45 0.24
CA GLU A 592 9.92 30.65 -0.15
C GLU A 592 9.65 31.81 0.81
N HIS A 593 8.39 32.11 1.12
CA HIS A 593 8.01 33.20 2.02
C HIS A 593 8.49 33.03 3.47
N MET A 594 8.63 31.79 3.94
CA MET A 594 9.13 31.48 5.28
C MET A 594 10.66 31.42 5.35
N GLY A 595 11.33 31.39 4.20
CA GLY A 595 12.78 31.19 4.12
C GLY A 595 13.18 29.73 4.39
N LEU A 596 12.40 28.77 3.88
CA LEU A 596 12.63 27.33 4.04
C LEU A 596 13.29 26.66 2.81
N ASN A 597 13.45 27.36 1.68
CA ASN A 597 14.09 26.80 0.48
C ASN A 597 15.62 26.79 0.58
N GLU A 598 16.24 25.82 -0.12
CA GLU A 598 17.69 25.55 -0.28
C GLU A 598 18.59 26.55 0.44
N TYR A 599 18.80 26.29 1.73
CA TYR A 599 19.79 27.00 2.53
C TYR A 599 21.17 26.52 2.08
N ASP A 600 21.74 27.19 1.09
CA ASP A 600 23.12 26.95 0.67
C ASP A 600 24.02 27.30 1.86
N ARG A 601 24.93 26.40 2.25
CA ARG A 601 25.68 26.42 3.54
C ARG A 601 26.60 27.65 3.73
N GLY A 602 26.52 28.64 2.84
CA GLY A 602 27.22 29.92 2.87
C GLY A 602 26.33 31.18 2.94
N ASP A 603 25.00 31.08 2.83
CA ASP A 603 24.13 32.27 2.81
C ASP A 603 23.68 32.70 4.22
N LYS A 604 24.04 33.92 4.61
CA LYS A 604 23.77 34.51 5.94
C LYS A 604 22.38 35.15 6.02
N GLY A 605 21.41 34.64 5.26
CA GLY A 605 20.02 35.07 5.35
C GLY A 605 19.44 34.77 6.73
N HIS A 606 18.66 35.70 7.28
CA HIS A 606 17.91 35.50 8.53
C HIS A 606 16.52 34.93 8.19
N PRO A 607 16.25 33.62 8.41
CA PRO A 607 15.02 32.99 7.95
C PRO A 607 13.80 33.56 8.67
N ARG A 608 12.75 33.88 7.92
CA ARG A 608 11.55 34.51 8.48
C ARG A 608 10.85 33.61 9.50
N ILE A 609 10.97 32.29 9.33
CA ILE A 609 10.41 31.29 10.25
C ILE A 609 10.81 31.49 11.71
N LEU A 610 12.03 31.98 12.00
CA LEU A 610 12.51 32.23 13.35
C LEU A 610 11.63 33.26 14.08
N SER A 611 11.35 34.38 13.40
CA SER A 611 10.51 35.46 13.92
C SER A 611 9.04 35.02 14.09
N ILE A 612 8.57 34.14 13.22
CA ILE A 612 7.20 33.61 13.26
C ILE A 612 7.03 32.71 14.49
N VAL A 613 7.89 31.71 14.65
CA VAL A 613 7.84 30.78 15.79
C VAL A 613 8.01 31.55 17.10
N ALA A 614 8.97 32.48 17.18
CA ALA A 614 9.15 33.31 18.36
C ALA A 614 7.87 34.08 18.73
N SER A 615 7.25 34.76 17.76
CA SER A 615 6.04 35.54 18.01
C SER A 615 4.84 34.68 18.41
N VAL A 616 4.70 33.47 17.87
CA VAL A 616 3.62 32.54 18.24
C VAL A 616 3.83 32.04 19.67
N VAL A 617 5.04 31.60 19.98
CA VAL A 617 5.42 31.08 21.31
C VAL A 617 5.28 32.15 22.40
N GLU A 618 5.70 33.40 22.14
CA GLU A 618 5.54 34.50 23.10
C GLU A 618 4.07 34.83 23.38
N ARG A 619 3.21 34.81 22.36
CA ARG A 619 1.76 35.01 22.55
C ARG A 619 1.15 33.91 23.41
N LEU A 620 1.58 32.66 23.22
CA LEU A 620 1.14 31.54 24.04
C LEU A 620 1.54 31.70 25.50
N VAL A 621 2.79 32.12 25.76
CA VAL A 621 3.27 32.43 27.13
C VAL A 621 2.43 33.54 27.77
N GLN A 622 2.22 34.66 27.06
CA GLN A 622 1.44 35.79 27.59
C GLN A 622 -0.01 35.41 27.88
N LYS A 623 -0.63 34.60 27.03
CA LYS A 623 -1.99 34.09 27.22
C LYS A 623 -2.07 33.22 28.47
N ASN A 624 -1.18 32.23 28.60
CA ASN A 624 -1.16 31.31 29.73
C ASN A 624 -0.89 32.04 31.06
N GLU A 625 0.00 33.02 31.09
CA GLU A 625 0.29 33.80 32.31
C GLU A 625 -0.87 34.70 32.73
N LYS A 626 -1.66 35.23 31.79
CA LYS A 626 -2.90 35.96 32.11
C LYS A 626 -3.95 35.03 32.72
N GLU A 627 -4.11 33.83 32.16
CA GLU A 627 -5.04 32.82 32.68
C GLU A 627 -4.64 32.33 34.08
N LEU A 628 -3.34 32.13 34.33
CA LEU A 628 -2.80 31.74 35.64
C LEU A 628 -2.99 32.82 36.71
N LYS A 629 -2.94 34.12 36.37
CA LYS A 629 -3.23 35.21 37.32
C LYS A 629 -4.70 35.25 37.76
N GLY A 630 -5.61 34.64 37.01
CA GLY A 630 -7.03 34.53 37.33
C GLY A 630 -7.43 33.26 38.10
N SER A 631 -6.54 32.27 38.21
CA SER A 631 -6.80 30.99 38.87
C SER A 631 -6.17 30.90 40.26
N LYS A 632 -6.86 30.26 41.22
CA LYS A 632 -6.32 29.95 42.57
C LYS A 632 -5.49 28.65 42.60
N GLU A 633 -5.37 27.93 41.48
CA GLU A 633 -4.59 26.69 41.40
C GLU A 633 -3.11 26.98 41.13
N LYS A 634 -2.23 26.45 41.99
CA LYS A 634 -0.78 26.46 41.75
C LYS A 634 -0.46 25.42 40.68
N GLY A 635 0.04 25.86 39.52
CA GLY A 635 0.42 24.98 38.41
C GLY A 635 1.48 23.95 38.77
N VAL A 636 1.45 22.81 38.08
CA VAL A 636 2.39 21.69 38.28
C VAL A 636 3.80 22.11 37.86
N VAL A 637 4.73 22.13 38.83
CA VAL A 637 6.14 22.44 38.59
C VAL A 637 6.83 21.20 37.98
N THR A 638 7.29 21.35 36.74
CA THR A 638 8.02 20.29 36.00
C THR A 638 9.53 20.54 36.02
N VAL A 639 10.32 19.53 35.60
CA VAL A 639 11.78 19.66 35.43
C VAL A 639 12.19 20.76 34.43
N PHE A 640 11.26 21.23 33.61
CA PHE A 640 11.48 22.29 32.64
C PHE A 640 11.34 23.70 33.24
N HIS A 641 10.92 23.84 34.50
CA HIS A 641 10.79 25.15 35.15
C HIS A 641 12.11 25.61 35.77
N GLY A 642 12.50 26.85 35.44
CA GLY A 642 13.57 27.56 36.12
C GLY A 642 13.08 28.25 37.40
N THR A 643 14.02 28.56 38.29
CA THR A 643 13.77 29.37 39.49
C THR A 643 13.50 30.85 39.18
N ARG A 644 13.94 31.32 38.00
CA ARG A 644 13.71 32.67 37.48
C ARG A 644 13.63 32.64 35.96
N ALA A 645 12.78 33.49 35.38
CA ALA A 645 12.73 33.68 33.93
C ALA A 645 14.07 34.27 33.42
N PRO A 646 14.64 33.72 32.34
CA PRO A 646 15.83 34.30 31.70
C PRO A 646 15.59 35.75 31.25
N VAL A 647 16.64 36.57 31.27
CA VAL A 647 16.60 37.98 30.81
C VAL A 647 16.46 38.07 29.29
N LEU A 648 16.86 37.02 28.58
CA LEU A 648 16.79 36.93 27.13
C LEU A 648 15.33 36.72 26.68
N THR A 649 14.91 37.39 25.60
CA THR A 649 13.58 37.14 25.02
C THR A 649 13.55 35.82 24.24
N VAL A 650 12.36 35.29 23.97
CA VAL A 650 12.21 34.05 23.19
C VAL A 650 12.78 34.24 21.78
N GLN A 651 12.51 35.39 21.15
CA GLN A 651 13.12 35.72 19.86
C GLN A 651 14.65 35.71 19.93
N GLN A 652 15.25 36.43 20.87
CA GLN A 652 16.71 36.46 21.02
C GLN A 652 17.30 35.07 21.32
N TYR A 653 16.56 34.20 22.02
CA TYR A 653 17.00 32.84 22.32
C TYR A 653 16.97 31.93 21.08
N ILE A 654 15.89 31.97 20.30
CA ILE A 654 15.76 31.22 19.04
C ILE A 654 16.84 31.65 18.04
N GLU A 655 17.08 32.96 17.90
CA GLU A 655 18.14 33.51 17.05
C GLU A 655 19.53 33.10 17.51
N ARG A 656 19.77 33.08 18.83
CA ARG A 656 21.02 32.57 19.42
C ARG A 656 21.22 31.10 19.09
N ILE A 657 20.17 30.26 19.21
CA ILE A 657 20.27 28.84 18.87
C ILE A 657 20.63 28.69 17.40
N PHE A 658 19.86 29.29 16.49
CA PHE A 658 20.11 29.24 15.04
C PHE A 658 21.55 29.66 14.68
N LYS A 659 22.02 30.77 15.25
CA LYS A 659 23.36 31.31 14.99
C LYS A 659 24.50 30.36 15.37
N TYR A 660 24.32 29.55 16.41
CA TYR A 660 25.38 28.70 16.94
C TYR A 660 25.18 27.21 16.69
N SER A 661 23.98 26.74 16.30
CA SER A 661 23.70 25.32 16.06
C SER A 661 23.86 24.87 14.61
N ASN A 662 24.06 25.79 13.66
CA ASN A 662 24.20 25.49 12.22
C ASN A 662 23.12 24.56 11.67
N CYS A 663 21.87 24.73 12.13
CA CYS A 663 20.77 23.86 11.77
C CYS A 663 19.89 24.46 10.68
N SER A 664 19.16 23.61 9.96
CA SER A 664 18.23 24.03 8.92
C SER A 664 17.08 24.89 9.48
N PRO A 665 16.56 25.87 8.71
CA PRO A 665 15.39 26.65 9.12
C PRO A 665 14.13 25.78 9.37
N SER A 666 14.00 24.65 8.68
CA SER A 666 12.90 23.68 8.85
C SER A 666 12.88 23.05 10.25
N CYS A 667 14.04 22.91 10.92
CA CYS A 667 14.10 22.43 12.30
C CYS A 667 13.26 23.26 13.27
N PHE A 668 13.03 24.55 13.00
CA PHE A 668 12.21 25.41 13.87
C PHE A 668 10.72 25.14 13.71
N VAL A 669 10.27 24.71 12.53
CA VAL A 669 8.89 24.23 12.31
C VAL A 669 8.70 22.93 13.08
N VAL A 670 9.63 21.97 12.91
CA VAL A 670 9.56 20.66 13.58
C VAL A 670 9.64 20.80 15.10
N ALA A 671 10.51 21.67 15.61
CA ALA A 671 10.60 21.96 17.04
C ALA A 671 9.32 22.55 17.61
N TYR A 672 8.58 23.34 16.82
CA TYR A 672 7.26 23.84 17.20
C TYR A 672 6.22 22.73 17.27
N VAL A 673 6.23 21.78 16.31
CA VAL A 673 5.38 20.57 16.36
C VAL A 673 5.65 19.78 17.63
N TYR A 674 6.92 19.56 17.97
CA TYR A 674 7.32 18.85 19.19
C TYR A 674 6.86 19.55 20.46
N LEU A 675 6.97 20.88 20.49
CA LEU A 675 6.52 21.70 21.61
C LEU A 675 5.02 21.56 21.80
N GLU A 676 4.21 21.68 20.74
CA GLU A 676 2.75 21.56 20.84
C GLU A 676 2.32 20.14 21.26
N ARG A 677 2.92 19.09 20.69
CA ARG A 677 2.68 17.71 21.11
C ARG A 677 2.98 17.51 22.60
N PHE A 678 4.11 18.04 23.08
CA PHE A 678 4.50 17.93 24.48
C PHE A 678 3.49 18.63 25.41
N LEU A 679 3.07 19.84 25.07
CA LEU A 679 2.09 20.59 25.88
C LEU A 679 0.73 19.88 25.91
N ASN A 680 0.27 19.34 24.78
CA ASN A 680 -0.99 18.60 24.69
C ASN A 680 -0.98 17.29 25.48
N LEU A 681 0.13 16.54 25.43
CA LEU A 681 0.24 15.24 26.12
C LEU A 681 0.45 15.38 27.63
N THR A 682 1.17 16.41 28.06
CA THR A 682 1.50 16.61 29.48
C THR A 682 0.51 17.50 30.22
N GLY A 683 -0.31 18.27 29.50
CA GLY A 683 -1.13 19.34 30.08
C GLY A 683 -0.31 20.49 30.69
N CYS A 684 1.01 20.54 30.41
CA CYS A 684 1.88 21.58 30.94
C CYS A 684 1.58 22.92 30.26
N LEU A 685 1.43 23.99 31.04
CA LEU A 685 1.27 25.34 30.50
C LEU A 685 2.63 25.97 30.20
N LEU A 686 2.77 26.54 29.01
CA LEU A 686 3.97 27.27 28.62
C LEU A 686 4.01 28.64 29.31
N THR A 687 5.10 28.94 30.02
CA THR A 687 5.28 30.18 30.81
C THR A 687 6.69 30.74 30.64
N SER A 688 6.95 31.96 31.11
CA SER A 688 8.29 32.57 31.12
C SER A 688 9.33 31.75 31.90
N LEU A 689 8.89 30.89 32.84
CA LEU A 689 9.77 30.05 33.65
C LEU A 689 10.23 28.77 32.93
N ASN A 690 9.51 28.29 31.92
CA ASN A 690 9.81 27.01 31.27
C ASN A 690 10.10 27.07 29.76
N VAL A 691 9.69 28.15 29.08
CA VAL A 691 9.76 28.27 27.62
C VAL A 691 11.17 28.06 27.05
N HIS A 692 12.20 28.61 27.70
CA HIS A 692 13.58 28.49 27.24
C HIS A 692 14.10 27.04 27.29
N ARG A 693 13.82 26.32 28.38
CA ARG A 693 14.22 24.91 28.52
C ARG A 693 13.49 24.00 27.56
N LEU A 694 12.21 24.28 27.30
CA LEU A 694 11.42 23.54 26.32
C LEU A 694 11.91 23.80 24.89
N LEU A 695 12.23 25.05 24.53
CA LEU A 695 12.72 25.41 23.20
C LEU A 695 14.09 24.81 22.89
N ILE A 696 15.08 24.89 23.78
CA ILE A 696 16.39 24.28 23.50
C ILE A 696 16.27 22.76 23.36
N THR A 697 15.40 22.13 24.15
CA THR A 697 15.19 20.69 24.10
C THR A 697 14.48 20.29 22.81
N SER A 698 13.39 20.98 22.43
CA SER A 698 12.63 20.66 21.21
C SER A 698 13.42 20.97 19.93
N ILE A 699 14.19 22.07 19.90
CA ILE A 699 15.05 22.41 18.76
C ILE A 699 16.19 21.41 18.67
N MET A 700 16.91 21.10 19.76
CA MET A 700 17.97 20.09 19.73
C MET A 700 17.45 18.74 19.21
N LEU A 701 16.29 18.29 19.68
CA LEU A 701 15.67 17.05 19.20
C LEU A 701 15.30 17.12 17.72
N ALA A 702 14.77 18.25 17.25
CA ALA A 702 14.48 18.46 15.83
C ALA A 702 15.75 18.39 14.99
N VAL A 703 16.83 19.06 15.41
CA VAL A 703 18.10 19.02 14.66
C VAL A 703 18.68 17.61 14.63
N LYS A 704 18.68 16.89 15.76
CA LYS A 704 19.16 15.50 15.82
C LYS A 704 18.34 14.51 14.98
N PHE A 705 17.07 14.84 14.73
CA PHE A 705 16.14 13.98 14.01
C PHE A 705 16.06 14.31 12.51
N VAL A 706 16.23 15.59 12.14
CA VAL A 706 15.96 16.11 10.80
C VAL A 706 17.24 16.45 10.03
N ASP A 707 18.29 16.94 10.69
CA ASP A 707 19.53 17.34 10.02
C ASP A 707 20.58 16.23 10.09
N ASP A 708 21.30 16.01 8.98
CA ASP A 708 22.40 15.05 8.90
C ASP A 708 23.59 15.43 9.81
N ASP A 709 23.83 16.73 9.97
CA ASP A 709 24.91 17.31 10.77
C ASP A 709 24.35 17.89 12.07
N CYS A 710 24.54 17.20 13.20
CA CYS A 710 24.12 17.69 14.51
C CYS A 710 25.24 17.62 15.55
N TYR A 711 25.23 18.56 16.50
CA TYR A 711 26.20 18.58 17.60
C TYR A 711 25.76 17.69 18.77
N ASN A 712 26.71 17.35 19.65
CA ASN A 712 26.40 16.61 20.87
C ASN A 712 25.69 17.48 21.93
N ASN A 713 25.14 16.85 22.98
CA ASN A 713 24.42 17.56 24.05
C ASN A 713 25.28 18.56 24.81
N ALA A 714 26.59 18.31 24.96
CA ALA A 714 27.46 19.26 25.64
C ALA A 714 27.53 20.59 24.88
N TYR A 715 27.50 20.54 23.55
CA TYR A 715 27.46 21.72 22.71
C TYR A 715 26.12 22.46 22.82
N TYR A 716 24.99 21.77 22.66
CA TYR A 716 23.66 22.39 22.79
C TYR A 716 23.40 22.93 24.21
N ALA A 717 23.93 22.29 25.24
CA ALA A 717 23.86 22.79 26.61
C ALA A 717 24.57 24.14 26.75
N LYS A 718 25.77 24.28 26.16
CA LYS A 718 26.50 25.55 26.10
C LYS A 718 25.76 26.63 25.31
N VAL A 719 25.16 26.28 24.17
CA VAL A 719 24.34 27.21 23.37
C VAL A 719 23.13 27.68 24.18
N GLY A 720 22.43 26.74 24.81
CA GLY A 720 21.22 26.97 25.61
C GLY A 720 21.45 27.60 26.99
N GLY A 721 22.70 27.68 27.45
CA GLY A 721 23.05 28.27 28.75
C GLY A 721 22.69 27.40 29.95
N ILE A 722 22.74 26.08 29.80
CA ILE A 722 22.45 25.09 30.86
C ILE A 722 23.59 24.06 30.95
N THR A 723 23.61 23.27 32.02
CA THR A 723 24.62 22.20 32.16
C THR A 723 24.28 21.02 31.26
N THR A 724 25.29 20.26 30.81
CA THR A 724 25.07 19.03 30.02
C THR A 724 24.20 18.01 30.76
N ALA A 725 24.40 17.87 32.07
CA ALA A 725 23.60 16.98 32.90
C ALA A 725 22.12 17.40 32.95
N GLU A 726 21.86 18.71 33.02
CA GLU A 726 20.51 19.26 32.93
C GLU A 726 19.90 18.98 31.56
N LEU A 727 20.59 19.27 30.45
CA LEU A 727 20.05 19.04 29.11
C LEU A 727 19.76 17.55 28.86
N ASN A 728 20.64 16.64 29.27
CA ASN A 728 20.40 15.19 29.17
C ASN A 728 19.12 14.77 29.92
N LYS A 729 18.88 15.35 31.11
CA LYS A 729 17.67 15.10 31.89
C LYS A 729 16.43 15.65 31.21
N LEU A 730 16.50 16.86 30.64
CA LEU A 730 15.42 17.47 29.88
C LEU A 730 15.09 16.64 28.64
N GLU A 731 16.10 16.22 27.88
CA GLU A 731 15.96 15.37 26.70
C GLU A 731 15.20 14.09 27.01
N MET A 732 15.65 13.31 27.98
CA MET A 732 15.00 12.05 28.35
C MET A 732 13.56 12.26 28.82
N LYS A 733 13.27 13.33 29.57
CA LYS A 733 11.92 13.64 30.04
C LYS A 733 11.01 14.10 28.91
N PHE A 734 11.54 14.84 27.94
CA PHE A 734 10.80 15.31 26.78
C PHE A 734 10.49 14.13 25.83
N LEU A 735 11.49 13.28 25.54
CA LEU A 735 11.33 12.08 24.71
C LEU A 735 10.31 11.10 25.30
N ALA A 736 10.41 10.82 26.61
CA ALA A 736 9.46 9.94 27.28
C ALA A 736 8.02 10.50 27.25
N ALA A 737 7.85 11.82 27.38
CA ALA A 737 6.54 12.45 27.28
C ALA A 737 5.95 12.38 25.86
N LEU A 738 6.80 12.38 24.83
CA LEU A 738 6.38 12.17 23.44
C LEU A 738 6.24 10.70 23.06
N ASP A 739 6.51 9.76 23.96
CA ASP A 739 6.59 8.33 23.66
C ASP A 739 7.56 8.04 22.50
N PHE A 740 8.67 8.81 22.44
CA PHE A 740 9.68 8.79 21.38
C PHE A 740 9.15 9.04 19.95
N ARG A 741 7.91 9.55 19.81
CA ARG A 741 7.29 9.84 18.50
C ARG A 741 7.72 11.20 17.94
N LEU A 742 8.95 11.24 17.40
CA LEU A 742 9.55 12.42 16.78
C LEU A 742 9.26 12.58 15.27
N HIS A 743 8.68 11.58 14.60
CA HIS A 743 8.37 11.72 13.18
C HIS A 743 7.32 12.83 12.93
N VAL A 744 7.60 13.73 12.00
CA VAL A 744 6.69 14.74 11.46
C VAL A 744 6.56 14.46 9.96
N SER A 745 5.37 14.05 9.51
CA SER A 745 5.13 13.79 8.09
C SER A 745 5.22 15.07 7.26
N VAL A 746 5.50 14.96 5.95
CA VAL A 746 5.51 16.12 5.03
C VAL A 746 4.17 16.86 5.08
N GLU A 747 3.05 16.13 5.12
CA GLU A 747 1.72 16.72 5.22
C GLU A 747 1.50 17.47 6.54
N SER A 748 2.00 16.92 7.66
CA SER A 748 2.00 17.64 8.95
C SER A 748 2.87 18.89 8.85
N PHE A 749 4.10 18.76 8.34
CA PHE A 749 5.02 19.87 8.16
C PHE A 749 4.41 20.99 7.31
N ASP A 750 3.74 20.64 6.21
CA ASP A 750 3.02 21.57 5.32
C ASP A 750 1.88 22.27 6.04
N LYS A 751 1.07 21.52 6.78
CA LYS A 751 -0.04 22.05 7.58
C LYS A 751 0.48 23.05 8.61
N TYR A 752 1.57 22.72 9.30
CA TYR A 752 2.20 23.59 10.28
C TYR A 752 2.83 24.82 9.64
N CYS A 753 3.45 24.70 8.47
CA CYS A 753 3.90 25.85 7.70
C CYS A 753 2.71 26.77 7.41
N LEU A 754 1.65 26.27 6.77
CA LEU A 754 0.45 27.07 6.46
C LEU A 754 -0.18 27.72 7.70
N GLN A 755 -0.24 27.00 8.82
CA GLN A 755 -0.74 27.52 10.09
C GLN A 755 0.14 28.65 10.62
N LEU A 756 1.45 28.45 10.68
CA LEU A 756 2.41 29.45 11.13
C LEU A 756 2.39 30.70 10.22
N GLU A 757 2.23 30.53 8.90
CA GLU A 757 2.04 31.65 7.96
C GLU A 757 0.78 32.46 8.29
N LYS A 758 -0.32 31.76 8.54
CA LYS A 758 -1.61 32.37 8.85
C LYS A 758 -1.55 33.12 10.18
N GLU A 759 -0.95 32.51 11.22
CA GLU A 759 -0.77 33.12 12.54
C GLU A 759 0.22 34.29 12.55
N ALA A 760 1.16 34.32 11.60
CA ALA A 760 2.00 35.48 11.34
C ALA A 760 1.21 36.62 10.69
N ASN A 761 0.31 36.31 9.75
CA ASN A 761 -0.50 37.30 9.03
C ASN A 761 -1.63 37.93 9.88
N VAL A 762 -2.09 37.28 10.96
CA VAL A 762 -3.00 37.90 11.95
C VAL A 762 -2.38 39.15 12.59
N LYS A 763 -1.05 39.21 12.69
CA LYS A 763 -0.31 40.39 13.17
C LYS A 763 -0.44 41.59 12.22
N LEU A 764 -0.47 41.35 10.90
CA LEU A 764 -0.59 42.40 9.87
C LEU A 764 -1.98 43.03 9.77
N GLN A 765 -3.03 42.38 10.29
CA GLN A 765 -4.38 42.98 10.35
C GLN A 765 -4.59 43.83 11.62
N MET A 766 -3.92 43.51 12.73
CA MET A 766 -4.00 44.31 13.96
C MET A 766 -3.06 45.52 13.97
N ASP A 767 -1.97 45.49 13.19
CA ASP A 767 -1.00 46.59 13.08
C ASP A 767 -1.26 47.53 11.88
N ARG A 768 -2.46 47.55 11.29
CA ARG A 768 -2.83 48.68 10.40
C ARG A 768 -3.08 49.91 11.27
N PRO A 769 -2.27 50.98 11.18
CA PRO A 769 -2.59 52.21 11.88
C PRO A 769 -3.88 52.76 11.29
N ILE A 770 -4.82 53.13 12.17
CA ILE A 770 -5.92 54.01 11.85
C ILE A 770 -5.31 55.24 11.15
N ARG A 771 -5.67 55.45 9.87
CA ARG A 771 -5.32 56.68 9.15
C ARG A 771 -6.01 57.85 9.84
N ILE A 772 -5.27 58.53 10.71
CA ILE A 772 -5.56 59.90 11.10
C ILE A 772 -5.21 60.78 9.89
N PHE A 773 -6.22 61.49 9.38
CA PHE A 773 -6.08 62.57 8.43
C PHE A 773 -5.22 63.69 9.03
N ALA A 774 -4.07 64.01 8.43
CA ALA A 774 -3.47 65.34 8.49
C ALA A 774 -2.41 65.54 7.38
N TRP A 775 -2.48 66.73 6.77
CA TRP A 775 -1.66 67.30 5.72
C TRP A 775 -0.14 67.26 5.93
N GLY A 776 0.62 67.20 4.83
CA GLY A 776 1.92 67.88 4.73
C GLY A 776 2.98 67.21 3.86
N LYS A 777 3.27 67.86 2.72
CA LYS A 777 4.51 67.91 1.89
C LYS A 777 5.76 67.29 2.56
N GLY A 778 6.68 66.56 1.92
CA GLY A 778 7.08 66.36 0.53
C GLY A 778 8.60 66.07 0.50
N LEU A 779 9.09 65.40 -0.55
CA LEU A 779 10.50 65.38 -1.05
C LEU A 779 11.58 64.80 -0.08
N VAL A 780 12.72 64.20 -0.45
CA VAL A 780 13.33 63.55 -1.63
C VAL A 780 14.74 63.10 -1.15
N ASN A 781 15.34 62.11 -1.83
CA ASN A 781 16.77 61.74 -1.85
C ASN A 781 17.39 61.05 -0.63
N LYS A 782 18.47 60.28 -0.75
CA LYS A 782 19.13 59.41 -1.75
C LYS A 782 20.53 59.17 -1.16
N ASP A 783 21.10 58.00 -1.44
CA ASP A 783 22.53 57.73 -1.53
C ASP A 783 23.36 57.65 -0.23
N ILE A 784 24.44 56.86 -0.07
CA ILE A 784 25.09 55.70 -0.71
C ILE A 784 26.38 55.47 0.13
N SER A 785 26.82 54.20 0.31
CA SER A 785 28.23 53.76 0.55
C SER A 785 28.94 54.18 1.87
N ASN A 786 30.00 53.55 2.38
CA ASN A 786 30.75 52.32 2.11
C ASN A 786 31.74 52.11 3.28
N CYS A 787 32.38 50.94 3.28
CA CYS A 787 33.71 50.61 3.82
C CYS A 787 33.84 49.88 5.17
N SER A 788 34.49 48.72 5.02
CA SER A 788 34.92 47.68 5.96
C SER A 788 36.20 48.06 6.76
N PRO A 789 37.01 47.13 7.30
CA PRO A 789 36.95 46.71 8.70
C PRO A 789 38.33 46.78 9.42
N THR A 790 38.36 46.76 10.76
CA THR A 790 39.62 46.53 11.51
C THR A 790 39.42 45.75 12.80
N VAL A 791 39.85 44.48 12.75
CA VAL A 791 40.75 43.72 13.63
C VAL A 791 40.88 44.06 15.14
N GLY A 792 40.86 42.99 15.95
CA GLY A 792 41.52 42.84 17.26
C GLY A 792 40.59 42.16 18.28
N GLY A 793 40.92 41.11 19.03
CA GLY A 793 42.11 40.30 19.27
C GLY A 793 41.84 39.40 20.49
N TYR A 794 42.32 38.15 20.42
CA TYR A 794 42.74 37.24 21.51
C TYR A 794 41.84 36.86 22.73
N THR A 795 41.46 35.57 22.72
CA THR A 795 41.65 34.49 23.73
C THR A 795 40.94 34.45 25.11
N CYS A 796 40.27 33.29 25.30
CA CYS A 796 40.18 32.39 26.46
C CYS A 796 39.79 32.90 27.86
N ARG A 797 38.71 32.30 28.41
CA ARG A 797 38.82 31.39 29.56
C ARG A 797 37.53 30.59 29.78
N ALA A 798 37.73 29.33 30.16
CA ALA A 798 36.71 28.39 30.58
C ALA A 798 35.99 28.85 31.86
N PHE A 799 34.69 28.61 31.91
CA PHE A 799 33.99 27.90 32.98
C PHE A 799 32.77 27.20 32.39
#